data_AF-A0A9Q0DN63-F1
#
_entry.id   AF-A0A9Q0DN63-F1
#
_cell.length_a   1.000
_cell.length_b   1.000
_cell.length_c   1.000
_cell.angle_alpha   90.00
_cell.angle_beta   90.00
_cell.angle_gamma   90.00
#
_symmetry.space_group_name_H-M   'P 1'
#
loop_
_entity.id
_entity.type
_entity.pdbx_description
1 polymer ?
#
loop_
_entity_poly.entity_id
_entity_poly.type
_entity_poly.pdbx_seq_one_letter_code
_entity_poly.pdbx_strand_id
1 'polypeptide(L)'
;MTRAEGLKANSSQFTLDGKPFRVLGGSVHYFRVPRAHWEDRLVKMKACGLNTLTTWLLQDKRMQLRTTYPGFVSAVNSYFDKLIPLIKHLMVKSLKDMQAVVSEVLERGVSINLYMFHGGTSFGFMNGAMDFGTYKPQVTSYAEPLPELPPLQKRSAYQPVAVQQYLSLWDTLHFTDKTRYLSLWDTLHFTDKPLKSEKPVNMENLPVNNNNGQSYGYTLYETTVTSGGTLRSMNHVRDRALVFVDRWPIGTLNYKTHELTLPDGKIEFSSVEIRSPGAVLPRDWGKGVVFVNGQNLGRHWSIGPQHFLYVPGPWFRRGENQSLVALLHPGVGVRPPQKKTLEELPPSSSHRLGLLYQLFHKTERESPRHGGESVAQVLRAHNVKFVFTLVGGHISPILVACEKLGIRIVDTRHEATAVFAADAVARLSGSVGVAAVTAGPGLTNTVTAVKNAQMAESPLLLLGGAAATLLQGRGALQDIDQMSLFKPLCKFCASVRTVREIVPTVRKALAVAQSGTPGPVFIEFPIDTLYPFHLVSRETTLKNPPKGLMGKLTTWHLNNHMSNLFAGAWEARDVSPLPVHIPRATEDEVQKCIELVSRAKKPVLILGSQVTLPPTPVEEIRKALESLGIPCFLGGMGRGLLGKDSPIHIRQNRRDALKQADVVLLAGTVCDFRLSYGRVLNRRSKVIAVNRDQTQLLKNSDVFWKPTVAIQGDAGSFLLQLSKGLNGYRCPEEWPQSLKAGDEVKENANRAKASEKTLQHLNPLKMLHCVDKLMAEDSIIVADGGDFVGSAAYIMRPRGPLCWLDPGAFGTLGVGGGFALGAKLCRPESEVWIIYGDGSLGYSVAEFDTFTRHKTPVIAVVGNDACWSQIAREQVPILGSNVACGLSFTDYHIVADGYGGKGYLVGRGDEERLEDIVRTAQRECREGRAMLLNVLIGRTDFREGSISV
;
A
#
# COMPACT_ATOMS: atom_id res chain seq x y z
N MET A 1 -39.76 -1.01 -15.77
CA MET A 1 -41.21 -0.73 -15.68
C MET A 1 -41.42 0.73 -16.02
N THR A 2 -42.10 1.01 -17.13
CA THR A 2 -42.55 2.35 -17.52
C THR A 2 -43.78 2.71 -16.66
N ARG A 3 -43.70 3.78 -15.87
CA ARG A 3 -44.81 4.24 -15.00
C ARG A 3 -45.87 4.96 -15.83
N ALA A 4 -47.14 4.68 -15.54
CA ALA A 4 -48.27 5.27 -16.24
C ALA A 4 -48.74 6.59 -15.58
N GLU A 5 -48.66 6.73 -14.25
CA GLU A 5 -48.91 8.01 -13.55
C GLU A 5 -48.07 8.12 -12.26
N GLY A 6 -47.39 9.27 -12.05
CA GLY A 6 -46.57 9.50 -10.85
C GLY A 6 -47.36 9.63 -9.54
N LEU A 7 -46.66 9.93 -8.43
CA LEU A 7 -47.29 10.23 -7.14
C LEU A 7 -48.16 11.50 -7.27
N LYS A 8 -49.46 11.41 -6.96
CA LYS A 8 -50.40 12.54 -6.91
C LYS A 8 -50.90 12.71 -5.48
N ALA A 9 -51.23 13.94 -5.12
CA ALA A 9 -51.90 14.26 -3.86
C ALA A 9 -53.26 14.87 -4.19
N ASN A 10 -54.33 14.36 -3.58
CA ASN A 10 -55.63 15.04 -3.55
C ASN A 10 -55.91 15.55 -2.13
N SER A 11 -57.07 16.19 -1.91
CA SER A 11 -57.39 16.82 -0.62
C SER A 11 -57.47 15.86 0.57
N SER A 12 -57.52 14.55 0.36
CA SER A 12 -57.70 13.56 1.43
C SER A 12 -56.67 12.41 1.46
N GLN A 13 -55.90 12.16 0.38
CA GLN A 13 -54.91 11.09 0.32
C GLN A 13 -53.86 11.27 -0.78
N PHE A 14 -52.73 10.55 -0.65
CA PHE A 14 -51.79 10.37 -1.75
C PHE A 14 -52.18 9.15 -2.59
N THR A 15 -51.94 9.21 -3.89
CA THR A 15 -52.06 8.06 -4.80
C THR A 15 -50.78 7.89 -5.61
N LEU A 16 -50.38 6.63 -5.85
CA LEU A 16 -49.25 6.28 -6.72
C LEU A 16 -49.77 5.32 -7.80
N ASP A 17 -49.63 5.71 -9.07
CA ASP A 17 -50.20 4.98 -10.21
C ASP A 17 -51.71 4.70 -10.02
N GLY A 18 -52.46 5.71 -9.56
CA GLY A 18 -53.92 5.66 -9.38
C GLY A 18 -54.42 4.92 -8.13
N LYS A 19 -53.54 4.29 -7.35
CA LYS A 19 -53.91 3.56 -6.12
C LYS A 19 -53.57 4.37 -4.87
N PRO A 20 -54.37 4.30 -3.78
CA PRO A 20 -54.01 4.91 -2.51
C PRO A 20 -52.60 4.52 -2.07
N PHE A 21 -51.79 5.52 -1.73
CA PHE A 21 -50.40 5.36 -1.35
C PHE A 21 -50.19 6.03 -0.01
N ARG A 22 -49.63 5.29 0.96
CA ARG A 22 -49.29 5.84 2.27
C ARG A 22 -47.80 6.15 2.30
N VAL A 23 -47.44 7.40 2.58
CA VAL A 23 -46.05 7.82 2.66
C VAL A 23 -45.49 7.49 4.04
N LEU A 24 -44.53 6.57 4.07
CA LEU A 24 -43.69 6.28 5.23
C LEU A 24 -42.28 6.76 4.91
N GLY A 25 -42.06 8.04 5.22
CA GLY A 25 -40.85 8.76 4.85
C GLY A 25 -39.75 8.66 5.89
N GLY A 26 -38.50 8.58 5.44
CA GLY A 26 -37.36 8.96 6.29
C GLY A 26 -36.43 9.89 5.53
N SER A 27 -35.82 10.85 6.24
CA SER A 27 -34.88 11.76 5.61
C SER A 27 -33.41 11.31 5.73
N VAL A 28 -32.67 11.50 4.63
CA VAL A 28 -31.21 11.32 4.57
C VAL A 28 -30.56 12.60 4.11
N HIS A 29 -29.57 13.06 4.85
CA HIS A 29 -28.70 14.14 4.39
C HIS A 29 -27.52 13.52 3.64
N TYR A 30 -27.69 13.18 2.37
CA TYR A 30 -26.71 12.37 1.62
C TYR A 30 -25.32 12.99 1.54
N PHE A 31 -25.20 14.33 1.51
CA PHE A 31 -23.90 15.02 1.59
C PHE A 31 -23.23 14.92 2.97
N ARG A 32 -23.96 14.50 4.01
CA ARG A 32 -23.44 14.20 5.35
C ARG A 32 -23.09 12.72 5.56
N VAL A 33 -23.36 11.88 4.56
CA VAL A 33 -23.05 10.45 4.59
C VAL A 33 -21.96 10.20 3.54
N PRO A 34 -20.81 9.59 3.89
CA PRO A 34 -19.82 9.24 2.88
C PRO A 34 -20.43 8.34 1.81
N ARG A 35 -20.11 8.60 0.54
CA ARG A 35 -20.72 7.93 -0.62
C ARG A 35 -20.69 6.40 -0.52
N ALA A 36 -19.61 5.83 0.02
CA ALA A 36 -19.45 4.39 0.23
C ALA A 36 -20.48 3.77 1.21
N HIS A 37 -21.20 4.59 1.98
CA HIS A 37 -22.21 4.13 2.95
C HIS A 37 -23.65 4.41 2.49
N TRP A 38 -23.87 5.04 1.33
CA TRP A 38 -25.22 5.37 0.87
C TRP A 38 -26.08 4.12 0.67
N GLU A 39 -25.52 3.09 0.04
CA GLU A 39 -26.20 1.81 -0.16
C GLU A 39 -26.62 1.18 1.18
N ASP A 40 -25.70 1.10 2.14
CA ASP A 40 -25.98 0.61 3.49
C ASP A 40 -27.12 1.39 4.18
N ARG A 41 -27.12 2.73 4.09
CA ARG A 41 -28.16 3.56 4.73
C ARG A 41 -29.52 3.38 4.06
N LEU A 42 -29.56 3.33 2.74
CA LEU A 42 -30.80 3.13 1.98
C LEU A 42 -31.39 1.74 2.22
N VAL A 43 -30.54 0.71 2.30
CA VAL A 43 -30.95 -0.66 2.65
C VAL A 43 -31.54 -0.72 4.05
N LYS A 44 -30.94 -0.02 5.02
CA LYS A 44 -31.45 0.06 6.40
C LYS A 44 -32.80 0.77 6.49
N MET A 45 -32.98 1.89 5.80
CA MET A 45 -34.28 2.58 5.75
C MET A 45 -35.39 1.70 5.20
N LYS A 46 -35.08 1.00 4.10
CA LYS A 46 -36.00 0.03 3.50
C LYS A 46 -36.29 -1.12 4.49
N ALA A 47 -35.28 -1.61 5.21
CA ALA A 47 -35.45 -2.64 6.23
C ALA A 47 -36.33 -2.18 7.41
N CYS A 48 -36.33 -0.88 7.72
CA CYS A 48 -37.21 -0.29 8.73
C CYS A 48 -38.64 -0.01 8.24
N GLY A 49 -39.01 -0.50 7.04
CA GLY A 49 -40.36 -0.35 6.49
C GLY A 49 -40.64 1.01 5.86
N LEU A 50 -39.63 1.86 5.71
CA LEU A 50 -39.78 3.15 5.02
C LEU A 50 -39.86 2.92 3.52
N ASN A 51 -40.88 3.52 2.91
CA ASN A 51 -41.16 3.36 1.47
C ASN A 51 -40.84 4.62 0.66
N THR A 52 -40.50 5.73 1.34
CA THR A 52 -40.22 7.02 0.71
C THR A 52 -38.94 7.64 1.30
N LEU A 53 -38.04 8.10 0.43
CA LEU A 53 -36.83 8.83 0.82
C LEU A 53 -37.06 10.33 0.70
N THR A 54 -36.85 11.07 1.79
CA THR A 54 -36.87 12.53 1.79
C THR A 54 -35.43 13.04 1.75
N THR A 55 -35.06 13.86 0.76
CA THR A 55 -33.69 14.42 0.64
C THR A 55 -33.73 15.90 0.25
N TRP A 56 -32.60 16.59 0.42
CA TRP A 56 -32.44 17.98 0.01
C TRP A 56 -31.95 18.07 -1.44
N LEU A 57 -32.55 18.94 -2.25
CA LEU A 57 -32.04 19.28 -3.58
C LEU A 57 -31.04 20.45 -3.43
N LEU A 58 -29.86 20.37 -4.04
CA LEU A 58 -28.88 21.45 -4.05
C LEU A 58 -29.23 22.49 -5.12
N GLN A 59 -29.60 23.68 -4.63
CA GLN A 59 -29.65 25.03 -5.21
C GLN A 59 -29.70 25.22 -6.75
N ASP A 60 -30.78 25.90 -7.18
CA ASP A 60 -30.80 26.75 -8.39
C ASP A 60 -29.95 28.01 -8.15
N LYS A 61 -29.07 28.36 -9.10
CA LYS A 61 -28.16 29.51 -9.02
C LYS A 61 -28.86 30.86 -8.77
N ARG A 62 -30.18 30.97 -9.00
CA ARG A 62 -30.97 32.19 -8.75
C ARG A 62 -31.71 32.20 -7.40
N MET A 63 -31.62 31.13 -6.60
CA MET A 63 -32.39 30.99 -5.38
C MET A 63 -31.75 31.76 -4.22
N GLN A 64 -32.45 32.77 -3.68
CA GLN A 64 -32.06 33.45 -2.44
C GLN A 64 -32.18 32.48 -1.24
N LEU A 65 -31.17 32.47 -0.36
CA LEU A 65 -31.16 31.62 0.84
C LEU A 65 -32.36 31.95 1.72
N ARG A 66 -33.19 30.95 2.00
CA ARG A 66 -34.43 31.10 2.78
C ARG A 66 -34.17 31.69 4.18
N THR A 67 -33.02 31.40 4.77
CA THR A 67 -32.57 31.92 6.07
C THR A 67 -32.20 33.40 6.06
N THR A 68 -31.99 34.00 4.89
CA THR A 68 -31.74 35.45 4.74
C THR A 68 -32.99 36.21 4.31
N TYR A 69 -34.10 35.53 4.04
CA TYR A 69 -35.37 36.16 3.68
C TYR A 69 -36.11 36.65 4.94
N PRO A 70 -36.32 37.97 5.12
CA PRO A 70 -36.89 38.52 6.35
C PRO A 70 -38.26 37.93 6.71
N GLY A 71 -39.10 37.63 5.71
CA GLY A 71 -40.41 37.00 5.93
C GLY A 71 -40.32 35.59 6.51
N PHE A 72 -39.29 34.82 6.14
CA PHE A 72 -39.05 33.50 6.72
C PHE A 72 -38.51 33.59 8.14
N VAL A 73 -37.56 34.50 8.40
CA VAL A 73 -37.03 34.73 9.75
C VAL A 73 -38.15 35.16 10.70
N SER A 74 -39.02 36.07 10.26
CA SER A 74 -40.19 36.50 11.03
C SER A 74 -41.17 35.36 11.32
N ALA A 75 -41.45 34.49 10.33
CA ALA A 75 -42.31 33.32 10.52
C ALA A 75 -41.70 32.27 11.46
N VAL A 76 -40.39 32.04 11.38
CA VAL A 76 -39.65 31.13 12.28
C VAL A 76 -39.66 31.67 13.71
N ASN A 77 -39.43 32.97 13.91
CA ASN A 77 -39.52 33.58 15.23
C ASN A 77 -40.94 33.46 15.78
N SER A 78 -41.98 33.74 14.98
CA SER A 78 -43.37 33.55 15.39
C SER A 78 -43.69 32.09 15.77
N TYR A 79 -43.12 31.11 15.06
CA TYR A 79 -43.24 29.68 15.40
C TYR A 79 -42.63 29.36 16.78
N PHE A 80 -41.41 29.85 17.06
CA PHE A 80 -40.76 29.61 18.35
C PHE A 80 -41.43 30.37 19.51
N ASP A 81 -41.88 31.60 19.26
CA ASP A 81 -42.42 32.45 20.32
C ASP A 81 -43.87 32.08 20.69
N LYS A 82 -44.66 31.60 19.73
CA LYS A 82 -46.10 31.35 19.94
C LYS A 82 -46.46 29.87 19.99
N LEU A 83 -45.94 29.06 19.08
CA LEU A 83 -46.36 27.67 18.96
C LEU A 83 -45.66 26.76 19.97
N ILE A 84 -44.35 26.93 20.19
CA ILE A 84 -43.58 26.09 21.12
C ILE A 84 -44.14 26.09 22.54
N PRO A 85 -44.52 27.23 23.16
CA PRO A 85 -45.15 27.22 24.48
C PRO A 85 -46.46 26.41 24.50
N LEU A 86 -47.25 26.49 23.42
CA LEU A 86 -48.54 25.79 23.30
C LEU A 86 -48.35 24.28 23.11
N ILE A 87 -47.37 23.83 22.34
CA ILE A 87 -47.18 22.40 22.05
C ILE A 87 -46.19 21.70 22.99
N LYS A 88 -45.55 22.43 23.91
CA LYS A 88 -44.55 21.91 24.86
C LYS A 88 -45.03 20.69 25.66
N HIS A 89 -46.34 20.64 25.95
CA HIS A 89 -46.97 19.52 26.67
C HIS A 89 -47.28 18.31 25.77
N LEU A 90 -47.34 18.51 24.45
CA LEU A 90 -47.46 17.46 23.43
C LEU A 90 -46.11 16.92 22.99
N MET A 91 -45.00 17.55 23.42
CA MET A 91 -43.66 17.07 23.14
C MET A 91 -43.41 15.78 23.91
N VAL A 92 -43.28 14.69 23.17
CA VAL A 92 -42.98 13.35 23.66
C VAL A 92 -41.58 13.32 24.29
N LYS A 93 -41.48 12.99 25.57
CA LYS A 93 -40.21 13.01 26.33
C LYS A 93 -39.66 11.63 26.67
N SER A 94 -40.47 10.59 26.54
CA SER A 94 -40.06 9.20 26.83
C SER A 94 -40.26 8.28 25.63
N LEU A 95 -39.47 7.19 25.58
CA LEU A 95 -39.57 6.17 24.54
C LEU A 95 -40.97 5.52 24.51
N LYS A 96 -41.60 5.37 25.69
CA LYS A 96 -42.91 4.76 25.85
C LYS A 96 -44.02 5.65 25.28
N ASP A 97 -43.91 6.96 25.49
CA ASP A 97 -44.83 7.95 24.91
C ASP A 97 -44.66 8.05 23.39
N MET A 98 -43.42 7.93 22.89
CA MET A 98 -43.14 7.93 21.44
C MET A 98 -43.78 6.73 20.75
N GLN A 99 -43.64 5.55 21.35
CA GLN A 99 -44.24 4.33 20.84
C GLN A 99 -45.76 4.44 20.80
N ALA A 100 -46.40 4.94 21.86
CA ALA A 100 -47.85 5.14 21.89
C ALA A 100 -48.34 6.11 20.80
N VAL A 101 -47.68 7.26 20.65
CA VAL A 101 -48.07 8.29 19.66
C VAL A 101 -47.84 7.80 18.22
N VAL A 102 -46.70 7.17 17.93
CA VAL A 102 -46.42 6.65 16.59
C VAL A 102 -47.38 5.52 16.24
N SER A 103 -47.68 4.61 17.18
CA SER A 103 -48.67 3.55 16.97
C SER A 103 -50.06 4.13 16.66
N GLU A 104 -50.52 5.12 17.41
CA GLU A 104 -51.83 5.75 17.18
C GLU A 104 -51.91 6.47 15.81
N VAL A 105 -50.86 7.19 15.43
CA VAL A 105 -50.76 7.81 14.09
C VAL A 105 -50.75 6.75 12.99
N LEU A 106 -50.09 5.61 13.24
CA LEU A 106 -50.03 4.51 12.29
C LEU A 106 -51.39 3.80 12.14
N GLU A 107 -52.11 3.58 13.23
CA GLU A 107 -53.46 2.99 13.27
C GLU A 107 -54.50 3.87 12.57
N ARG A 108 -54.38 5.20 12.68
CA ARG A 108 -55.28 6.17 12.01
C ARG A 108 -55.03 6.34 10.50
N GLY A 109 -54.14 5.55 9.89
CA GLY A 109 -53.86 5.60 8.46
C GLY A 109 -53.06 6.83 7.98
N VAL A 110 -52.58 7.67 8.90
CA VAL A 110 -51.89 8.93 8.60
C VAL A 110 -50.48 8.69 8.05
N SER A 111 -50.04 9.48 7.07
CA SER A 111 -48.65 9.42 6.57
C SER A 111 -47.68 10.07 7.57
N ILE A 112 -46.51 9.48 7.76
CA ILE A 112 -45.48 9.98 8.70
C ILE A 112 -44.13 10.10 7.99
N ASN A 113 -43.38 11.14 8.33
CA ASN A 113 -42.00 11.32 7.89
C ASN A 113 -41.10 11.48 9.11
N LEU A 114 -40.13 10.57 9.25
CA LEU A 114 -39.14 10.61 10.31
C LEU A 114 -37.99 11.53 9.88
N TYR A 115 -38.07 12.78 10.33
CA TYR A 115 -37.03 13.77 10.07
C TYR A 115 -35.73 13.38 10.77
N MET A 116 -34.66 13.33 9.98
CA MET A 116 -33.30 12.89 10.34
C MET A 116 -33.18 11.43 10.77
N PHE A 117 -33.86 10.55 10.05
CA PHE A 117 -33.76 9.10 10.24
C PHE A 117 -32.31 8.59 10.11
N HIS A 118 -31.54 9.13 9.15
CA HIS A 118 -30.10 8.91 9.05
C HIS A 118 -29.34 10.23 8.79
N GLY A 119 -28.32 10.49 9.61
CA GLY A 119 -27.43 11.66 9.48
C GLY A 119 -27.81 12.80 10.42
N GLY A 120 -27.52 12.60 11.71
CA GLY A 120 -27.70 13.55 12.82
C GLY A 120 -27.27 15.00 12.52
N THR A 121 -27.60 15.91 13.43
CA THR A 121 -27.29 17.35 13.28
C THR A 121 -25.79 17.65 13.36
N SER A 122 -24.97 16.63 13.63
CA SER A 122 -23.56 16.75 13.96
C SER A 122 -22.71 15.74 13.17
N PHE A 123 -21.75 16.24 12.37
CA PHE A 123 -20.61 15.45 11.91
C PHE A 123 -19.74 15.04 13.10
N GLY A 124 -19.32 13.77 13.16
CA GLY A 124 -18.27 13.23 14.04
C GLY A 124 -17.91 14.01 15.31
N PHE A 125 -18.58 13.71 16.43
CA PHE A 125 -18.24 14.20 17.78
C PHE A 125 -18.46 15.69 18.09
N MET A 126 -19.28 16.43 17.34
CA MET A 126 -19.77 17.74 17.80
C MET A 126 -20.88 17.56 18.85
N ASN A 127 -20.54 17.73 20.12
CA ASN A 127 -21.52 17.83 21.21
C ASN A 127 -21.25 19.09 22.02
N GLY A 128 -22.29 19.90 22.22
CA GLY A 128 -22.39 20.76 23.40
C GLY A 128 -22.98 19.99 24.59
N ALA A 129 -22.95 20.59 25.78
CA ALA A 129 -23.61 20.08 26.97
C ALA A 129 -24.94 20.80 27.24
N MET A 130 -25.90 20.10 27.84
CA MET A 130 -27.14 20.71 28.32
C MET A 130 -27.02 21.08 29.81
N ASP A 131 -27.58 22.21 30.20
CA ASP A 131 -27.74 22.60 31.60
C ASP A 131 -29.22 22.65 32.00
N PHE A 132 -29.67 21.61 32.68
CA PHE A 132 -30.92 21.58 33.44
C PHE A 132 -30.61 21.27 34.92
N GLY A 133 -29.77 22.11 35.55
CA GLY A 133 -29.40 21.99 36.96
C GLY A 133 -28.27 21.00 37.26
N THR A 134 -27.85 20.19 36.29
CA THR A 134 -26.57 19.46 36.31
C THR A 134 -25.99 19.37 34.90
N TYR A 135 -24.71 19.71 34.76
CA TYR A 135 -24.03 19.71 33.47
C TYR A 135 -23.71 18.27 33.01
N LYS A 136 -24.25 17.87 31.86
CA LYS A 136 -24.05 16.53 31.29
C LYS A 136 -23.57 16.63 29.84
N PRO A 137 -22.51 15.90 29.43
CA PRO A 137 -22.13 15.79 28.03
C PRO A 137 -23.23 15.01 27.29
N GLN A 138 -23.73 15.54 26.17
CA GLN A 138 -24.81 14.91 25.42
C GLN A 138 -24.26 14.35 24.10
N VAL A 139 -24.32 13.04 23.87
CA VAL A 139 -23.98 12.44 22.57
C VAL A 139 -25.16 12.61 21.63
N THR A 140 -25.03 13.44 20.59
CA THR A 140 -26.05 13.66 19.57
C THR A 140 -25.95 12.65 18.44
N SER A 141 -26.05 11.37 18.78
CA SER A 141 -26.39 10.31 17.83
C SER A 141 -27.02 9.18 18.61
N TYR A 142 -28.16 8.65 18.13
CA TYR A 142 -28.73 7.39 18.61
C TYR A 142 -27.70 6.27 18.43
N ALA A 143 -26.83 6.11 19.42
CA ALA A 143 -25.82 5.09 19.54
C ALA A 143 -26.12 4.18 20.73
N GLU A 144 -27.41 4.00 21.04
CA GLU A 144 -27.84 2.70 21.51
C GLU A 144 -27.86 1.77 20.29
N PRO A 145 -27.28 0.56 20.33
CA PRO A 145 -27.80 -0.53 19.52
C PRO A 145 -29.31 -0.61 19.81
N LEU A 146 -30.15 -0.77 18.80
CA LEU A 146 -31.53 -1.19 19.07
C LEU A 146 -31.48 -2.38 20.06
N PRO A 147 -32.34 -2.40 21.11
CA PRO A 147 -32.27 -3.43 22.13
C PRO A 147 -32.31 -4.83 21.51
N GLU A 148 -31.57 -5.78 22.07
CA GLU A 148 -31.69 -7.19 21.72
C GLU A 148 -33.16 -7.61 21.82
N LEU A 149 -33.64 -8.35 20.81
CA LEU A 149 -35.03 -8.82 20.78
C LEU A 149 -35.36 -9.59 22.06
N PRO A 150 -36.51 -9.34 22.71
CA PRO A 150 -36.92 -10.13 23.86
C PRO A 150 -36.99 -11.62 23.52
N PRO A 151 -36.81 -12.53 24.51
CA PRO A 151 -37.04 -13.96 24.35
C PRO A 151 -38.43 -14.23 23.75
N LEU A 152 -38.55 -15.27 22.92
CA LEU A 152 -39.74 -15.60 22.10
C LEU A 152 -41.09 -15.48 22.84
N GLN A 153 -41.13 -15.81 24.13
CA GLN A 153 -42.34 -15.76 24.97
C GLN A 153 -42.82 -14.34 25.32
N LYS A 154 -41.98 -13.30 25.19
CA LYS A 154 -42.34 -11.89 25.43
C LYS A 154 -42.64 -11.10 24.14
N ARG A 155 -42.61 -11.75 22.97
CA ARG A 155 -42.84 -11.11 21.66
C ARG A 155 -44.32 -10.92 21.28
N SER A 156 -45.25 -11.38 22.12
CA SER A 156 -46.70 -11.22 21.89
C SER A 156 -47.19 -9.78 21.92
N ALA A 157 -46.46 -8.86 22.56
CA ALA A 157 -46.80 -7.43 22.60
C ALA A 157 -46.44 -6.65 21.32
N TYR A 158 -45.76 -7.29 20.34
CA TYR A 158 -45.26 -6.65 19.11
C TYR A 158 -45.85 -7.24 17.82
N GLN A 159 -46.98 -7.94 17.89
CA GLN A 159 -47.79 -8.27 16.71
C GLN A 159 -49.06 -7.41 16.71
N PRO A 160 -49.52 -6.82 15.60
CA PRO A 160 -49.05 -6.86 14.20
C PRO A 160 -48.73 -5.43 13.66
N VAL A 161 -47.76 -5.22 12.76
CA VAL A 161 -47.99 -5.14 11.31
C VAL A 161 -46.61 -5.06 10.62
N ALA A 162 -46.34 -5.99 9.71
CA ALA A 162 -45.38 -5.90 8.59
C ALA A 162 -43.84 -5.97 8.83
N VAL A 163 -43.32 -6.67 9.84
CA VAL A 163 -41.86 -6.94 9.92
C VAL A 163 -41.48 -8.43 9.82
N GLN A 164 -42.45 -9.36 9.88
CA GLN A 164 -42.13 -10.79 10.00
C GLN A 164 -41.63 -11.46 8.70
N GLN A 165 -41.78 -10.83 7.53
CA GLN A 165 -41.36 -11.44 6.24
C GLN A 165 -39.95 -11.09 5.78
N TYR A 166 -39.20 -10.22 6.48
CA TYR A 166 -37.87 -9.78 6.04
C TYR A 166 -36.72 -10.00 7.05
N LEU A 167 -36.99 -10.68 8.17
CA LEU A 167 -35.97 -11.02 9.16
C LEU A 167 -35.01 -12.14 8.74
N SER A 168 -35.27 -12.86 7.63
CA SER A 168 -34.36 -13.87 7.09
C SER A 168 -33.06 -13.31 6.48
N LEU A 169 -32.94 -11.99 6.34
CA LEU A 169 -31.74 -11.33 5.80
C LEU A 169 -30.75 -10.84 6.87
N TRP A 170 -31.09 -10.90 8.16
CA TRP A 170 -30.15 -10.50 9.22
C TRP A 170 -29.07 -11.55 9.51
N ASP A 171 -29.29 -12.82 9.17
CA ASP A 171 -28.29 -13.89 9.32
C ASP A 171 -27.22 -13.90 8.20
N THR A 172 -27.27 -12.96 7.25
CA THR A 172 -26.35 -12.91 6.08
C THR A 172 -25.45 -11.66 6.04
N LEU A 173 -25.48 -10.81 7.06
CA LEU A 173 -24.61 -9.62 7.14
C LEU A 173 -23.32 -9.94 7.91
N HIS A 174 -22.25 -10.28 7.17
CA HIS A 174 -20.90 -10.32 7.74
C HIS A 174 -20.35 -8.89 7.87
N PHE A 175 -20.04 -8.47 9.09
CA PHE A 175 -19.30 -7.24 9.35
C PHE A 175 -17.89 -7.36 8.77
N THR A 176 -17.50 -6.43 7.90
CA THR A 176 -16.12 -6.32 7.43
C THR A 176 -15.30 -5.56 8.45
N ASP A 177 -14.23 -6.19 8.93
CA ASP A 177 -13.21 -5.56 9.75
C ASP A 177 -12.47 -4.51 8.91
N LYS A 178 -12.83 -3.24 9.06
CA LYS A 178 -12.04 -2.12 8.54
C LYS A 178 -11.56 -1.28 9.72
N THR A 179 -10.38 -1.59 10.22
CA THR A 179 -9.67 -0.77 11.21
C THR A 179 -8.47 -0.09 10.57
N ARG A 180 -8.56 1.22 10.37
CA ARG A 180 -7.40 2.12 10.30
C ARG A 180 -7.69 3.27 11.26
N TYR A 181 -6.76 3.56 12.15
CA TYR A 181 -6.86 4.64 13.13
C TYR A 181 -5.53 5.42 13.16
N LEU A 182 -5.61 6.75 13.23
CA LEU A 182 -4.47 7.66 13.47
C LEU A 182 -4.73 8.41 14.78
N SER A 183 -3.69 8.63 15.59
CA SER A 183 -3.83 9.41 16.82
C SER A 183 -3.95 10.91 16.51
N LEU A 184 -4.58 11.68 17.41
CA LEU A 184 -4.69 13.14 17.28
C LEU A 184 -3.33 13.79 17.04
N TRP A 185 -2.29 13.34 17.74
CA TRP A 185 -0.94 13.88 17.63
C TRP A 185 -0.30 13.56 16.28
N ASP A 186 -0.62 12.41 15.68
CA ASP A 186 -0.17 12.05 14.34
C ASP A 186 -0.93 12.84 13.26
N THR A 187 -2.14 13.35 13.57
CA THR A 187 -2.93 14.16 12.63
C THR A 187 -2.52 15.63 12.56
N LEU A 188 -1.84 16.17 13.59
CA LEU A 188 -1.41 17.58 13.64
C LEU A 188 -0.41 17.94 12.52
N HIS A 189 0.34 16.96 12.02
CA HIS A 189 1.24 17.17 10.89
C HIS A 189 0.53 17.47 9.57
N PHE A 190 -0.79 17.24 9.50
CA PHE A 190 -1.61 17.51 8.33
C PHE A 190 -2.43 18.81 8.44
N THR A 191 -2.30 19.58 9.53
CA THR A 191 -3.01 20.86 9.72
C THR A 191 -2.21 22.04 9.15
N ASP A 192 -2.88 23.16 8.86
CA ASP A 192 -2.25 24.39 8.40
C ASP A 192 -1.21 24.95 9.39
N LYS A 193 -0.33 25.84 8.91
CA LYS A 193 0.74 26.43 9.72
C LYS A 193 0.18 27.06 11.01
N PRO A 194 0.82 26.82 12.18
CA PRO A 194 0.34 27.35 13.45
C PRO A 194 0.36 28.88 13.45
N LEU A 195 -0.72 29.47 13.94
CA LEU A 195 -0.88 30.91 14.09
C LEU A 195 -0.37 31.35 15.47
N LYS A 196 0.47 32.38 15.50
CA LYS A 196 0.90 32.99 16.76
C LYS A 196 -0.11 34.03 17.21
N SER A 197 -0.53 33.94 18.45
CA SER A 197 -1.38 34.92 19.10
C SER A 197 -0.97 35.05 20.57
N GLU A 198 -1.08 36.24 21.14
CA GLU A 198 -0.84 36.48 22.57
C GLU A 198 -1.92 35.84 23.46
N LYS A 199 -3.10 35.56 22.90
CA LYS A 199 -4.24 34.96 23.60
C LYS A 199 -4.92 33.91 22.72
N PRO A 200 -5.60 32.89 23.29
CA PRO A 200 -6.41 31.97 22.51
C PRO A 200 -7.44 32.72 21.66
N VAL A 201 -7.43 32.49 20.34
CA VAL A 201 -8.39 33.05 19.38
C VAL A 201 -9.43 31.98 19.03
N ASN A 202 -10.70 32.27 19.27
CA ASN A 202 -11.79 31.35 18.93
C ASN A 202 -11.89 31.09 17.42
N MET A 203 -12.48 29.95 17.05
CA MET A 203 -12.54 29.44 15.68
C MET A 203 -13.08 30.48 14.69
N GLU A 204 -14.12 31.23 15.05
CA GLU A 204 -14.78 32.22 14.20
C GLU A 204 -13.88 33.42 13.85
N ASN A 205 -12.88 33.72 14.69
CA ASN A 205 -11.98 34.86 14.52
C ASN A 205 -10.57 34.45 14.07
N LEU A 206 -10.34 33.17 13.76
CA LEU A 206 -9.06 32.74 13.21
C LEU A 206 -8.86 33.39 11.81
N PRO A 207 -7.68 33.96 11.50
CA PRO A 207 -7.36 34.52 10.19
C PRO A 207 -7.07 33.42 9.14
N VAL A 208 -7.99 32.47 9.01
CA VAL A 208 -7.99 31.36 8.05
C VAL A 208 -9.20 31.51 7.13
N ASN A 209 -9.22 30.80 6.00
CA ASN A 209 -10.31 30.87 5.01
C ASN A 209 -10.64 32.32 4.58
N ASN A 210 -9.63 33.11 4.20
CA ASN A 210 -9.77 34.53 3.83
C ASN A 210 -10.42 35.39 4.94
N ASN A 211 -9.94 35.28 6.19
CA ASN A 211 -10.46 35.99 7.36
C ASN A 211 -11.92 35.68 7.72
N ASN A 212 -12.45 34.55 7.27
CA ASN A 212 -13.81 34.11 7.59
C ASN A 212 -13.87 33.08 8.72
N GLY A 213 -12.76 32.87 9.44
CA GLY A 213 -12.68 31.91 10.52
C GLY A 213 -12.70 30.45 10.07
N GLN A 214 -12.67 29.56 11.06
CA GLN A 214 -12.89 28.13 10.93
C GLN A 214 -14.32 27.82 11.35
N SER A 215 -15.08 27.11 10.50
CA SER A 215 -16.50 26.85 10.73
C SER A 215 -16.79 25.56 11.51
N TYR A 216 -15.83 24.64 11.64
CA TYR A 216 -15.93 23.37 12.38
C TYR A 216 -14.55 22.78 12.68
N GLY A 217 -14.44 21.89 13.69
CA GLY A 217 -13.22 21.16 14.04
C GLY A 217 -12.70 21.48 15.45
N TYR A 218 -11.45 21.11 15.74
CA TYR A 218 -10.76 21.46 16.99
C TYR A 218 -9.68 22.52 16.71
N THR A 219 -9.52 23.47 17.62
CA THR A 219 -8.37 24.38 17.65
C THR A 219 -7.42 23.90 18.73
N LEU A 220 -6.19 23.53 18.34
CA LEU A 220 -5.12 23.24 19.28
C LEU A 220 -4.41 24.54 19.65
N TYR A 221 -4.35 24.85 20.95
CA TYR A 221 -3.52 25.91 21.49
C TYR A 221 -2.30 25.29 22.14
N GLU A 222 -1.11 25.71 21.72
CA GLU A 222 0.15 25.27 22.29
C GLU A 222 0.92 26.45 22.88
N THR A 223 1.47 26.25 24.07
CA THR A 223 2.39 27.21 24.70
C THR A 223 3.45 26.44 25.48
N THR A 224 4.61 27.06 25.69
CA THR A 224 5.68 26.47 26.51
C THR A 224 5.55 26.99 27.95
N VAL A 225 5.44 26.06 28.90
CA VAL A 225 5.48 26.36 30.33
C VAL A 225 6.84 25.94 30.89
N THR A 226 7.48 26.81 31.68
CA THR A 226 8.86 26.61 32.16
C THR A 226 8.96 26.09 33.60
N SER A 227 7.84 26.05 34.31
CA SER A 227 7.71 25.50 35.68
C SER A 227 6.26 25.09 35.91
N GLY A 228 5.99 24.30 36.96
CA GLY A 228 4.65 24.10 37.48
C GLY A 228 4.01 25.40 37.97
N GLY A 229 2.71 25.36 38.24
CA GLY A 229 1.93 26.53 38.61
C GLY A 229 0.45 26.37 38.26
N THR A 230 -0.34 27.45 38.36
CA THR A 230 -1.78 27.41 38.07
C THR A 230 -2.10 27.98 36.70
N LEU A 231 -2.62 27.14 35.79
CA LEU A 231 -3.16 27.57 34.51
C LEU A 231 -4.57 28.15 34.69
N ARG A 232 -4.75 29.43 34.37
CA ARG A 232 -6.05 30.11 34.45
C ARG A 232 -6.64 30.32 33.07
N SER A 233 -7.90 29.93 32.88
CA SER A 233 -8.63 30.11 31.60
C SER A 233 -9.06 31.56 31.36
N MET A 234 -9.06 32.41 32.39
CA MET A 234 -9.45 33.82 32.33
C MET A 234 -10.78 34.06 31.57
N ASN A 235 -11.75 33.16 31.74
CA ASN A 235 -13.06 33.16 31.05
C ASN A 235 -13.02 33.04 29.51
N HIS A 236 -11.88 32.67 28.92
CA HIS A 236 -11.77 32.42 27.48
C HIS A 236 -12.26 31.03 27.06
N VAL A 237 -12.37 30.08 28.01
CA VAL A 237 -12.93 28.74 27.75
C VAL A 237 -14.39 28.71 28.17
N ARG A 238 -15.31 28.74 27.20
CA ARG A 238 -16.76 28.81 27.44
C ARG A 238 -17.46 27.45 27.48
N ASP A 239 -16.93 26.45 26.78
CA ASP A 239 -17.49 25.09 26.77
C ASP A 239 -16.57 24.11 27.50
N ARG A 240 -15.55 23.56 26.83
CA ARG A 240 -14.59 22.65 27.45
C ARG A 240 -13.25 22.64 26.72
N ALA A 241 -12.14 22.72 27.47
CA ALA A 241 -10.78 22.54 26.96
C ALA A 241 -10.08 21.40 27.70
N LEU A 242 -9.51 20.46 26.96
CA LEU A 242 -8.64 19.42 27.51
C LEU A 242 -7.21 19.97 27.58
N VAL A 243 -6.58 19.89 28.76
CA VAL A 243 -5.24 20.41 28.98
C VAL A 243 -4.27 19.25 29.02
N PHE A 244 -3.25 19.32 28.15
CA PHE A 244 -2.17 18.35 28.09
C PHE A 244 -0.83 19.04 28.38
N VAL A 245 0.05 18.38 29.12
CA VAL A 245 1.46 18.76 29.29
C VAL A 245 2.30 17.60 28.77
N ASP A 246 3.19 17.86 27.81
CA ASP A 246 4.00 16.84 27.13
C ASP A 246 3.19 15.63 26.61
N ARG A 247 2.01 15.92 26.03
CA ARG A 247 1.02 14.94 25.51
C ARG A 247 0.26 14.15 26.58
N TRP A 248 0.47 14.44 27.86
CA TRP A 248 -0.22 13.80 28.99
C TRP A 248 -1.37 14.66 29.50
N PRO A 249 -2.59 14.11 29.67
CA PRO A 249 -3.73 14.89 30.12
C PRO A 249 -3.58 15.27 31.60
N ILE A 250 -3.57 16.57 31.90
CA ILE A 250 -3.46 17.10 33.28
C ILE A 250 -4.84 17.50 33.83
N GLY A 251 -5.81 17.80 32.97
CA GLY A 251 -7.15 18.11 33.42
C GLY A 251 -8.05 18.74 32.36
N THR A 252 -9.10 19.42 32.80
CA THR A 252 -10.08 20.06 31.92
C THR A 252 -10.42 21.45 32.46
N LEU A 253 -10.34 22.47 31.62
CA LEU A 253 -10.90 23.81 31.87
C LEU A 253 -12.30 23.90 31.25
N ASN A 254 -13.23 24.57 31.92
CA ASN A 254 -14.59 24.81 31.44
C ASN A 254 -15.20 26.03 32.15
N TYR A 255 -16.47 26.32 31.90
CA TYR A 255 -17.20 27.46 32.47
C TYR A 255 -17.40 27.43 34.00
N LYS A 256 -17.09 26.32 34.69
CA LYS A 256 -17.08 26.16 36.16
C LYS A 256 -15.67 25.95 36.72
N THR A 257 -14.75 25.46 35.89
CA THR A 257 -13.37 25.14 36.28
C THR A 257 -12.43 26.07 35.53
N HIS A 258 -12.12 27.22 36.15
CA HIS A 258 -11.34 28.28 35.55
C HIS A 258 -9.83 28.16 35.82
N GLU A 259 -9.44 27.30 36.77
CA GLU A 259 -8.05 27.13 37.19
C GLU A 259 -7.68 25.65 37.20
N LEU A 260 -6.47 25.33 36.76
CA LEU A 260 -5.93 23.97 36.77
C LEU A 260 -4.47 24.00 37.22
N THR A 261 -4.12 23.22 38.23
CA THR A 261 -2.74 23.08 38.71
C THR A 261 -1.93 22.23 37.74
N LEU A 262 -0.77 22.73 37.33
CA LEU A 262 0.24 22.03 36.53
C LEU A 262 1.29 21.43 37.48
N PRO A 263 1.57 20.12 37.40
CA PRO A 263 2.48 19.45 38.33
C PRO A 263 3.94 19.85 38.10
N ASP A 264 4.72 19.90 39.18
CA ASP A 264 6.18 19.94 39.13
C ASP A 264 6.72 18.50 39.12
N GLY A 265 7.28 18.05 37.98
CA GLY A 265 7.95 16.76 37.87
C GLY A 265 7.09 15.55 37.44
N LYS A 266 7.72 14.36 37.36
CA LYS A 266 7.16 13.12 36.78
C LYS A 266 6.12 12.45 37.68
N ILE A 267 5.02 12.00 37.07
CA ILE A 267 3.87 11.29 37.68
C ILE A 267 4.20 9.79 37.86
N GLU A 268 3.95 9.18 39.04
CA GLU A 268 4.14 7.73 39.33
C GLU A 268 2.82 6.91 39.33
N PHE A 269 2.90 5.59 39.08
CA PHE A 269 1.75 4.72 38.74
C PHE A 269 1.77 3.31 39.38
N SER A 270 0.59 2.69 39.52
CA SER A 270 0.36 1.30 40.01
C SER A 270 -0.33 0.38 38.99
N SER A 271 -0.03 -0.93 38.98
CA SER A 271 -0.47 -1.94 37.99
C SER A 271 -1.34 -3.07 38.57
N VAL A 272 -2.30 -3.60 37.79
CA VAL A 272 -3.10 -4.82 38.11
C VAL A 272 -3.17 -5.78 36.90
N GLU A 273 -3.20 -7.09 37.16
CA GLU A 273 -3.20 -8.19 36.17
C GLU A 273 -4.64 -8.59 35.75
N ILE A 274 -4.89 -8.78 34.44
CA ILE A 274 -6.21 -9.18 33.89
C ILE A 274 -6.03 -10.36 32.93
N ARG A 275 -6.82 -11.44 33.13
CA ARG A 275 -6.57 -12.76 32.53
C ARG A 275 -7.49 -13.18 31.35
N SER A 276 -8.53 -12.41 30.97
CA SER A 276 -9.41 -12.77 29.82
C SER A 276 -10.22 -11.59 29.23
N PRO A 277 -10.75 -11.71 27.98
CA PRO A 277 -11.66 -10.72 27.38
C PRO A 277 -13.00 -10.70 28.13
N GLY A 278 -13.40 -9.52 28.63
CA GLY A 278 -14.58 -9.35 29.49
C GLY A 278 -14.28 -9.32 30.98
N ALA A 279 -13.23 -8.58 31.38
CA ALA A 279 -12.82 -8.49 32.77
C ALA A 279 -13.82 -7.68 33.63
N VAL A 280 -14.25 -8.26 34.74
CA VAL A 280 -15.02 -7.56 35.78
C VAL A 280 -14.05 -6.65 36.53
N LEU A 281 -14.28 -5.34 36.47
CA LEU A 281 -13.49 -4.37 37.23
C LEU A 281 -13.95 -4.43 38.71
N PRO A 282 -13.03 -4.41 39.70
CA PRO A 282 -13.38 -4.42 41.13
C PRO A 282 -14.34 -3.29 41.49
N ARG A 283 -15.40 -3.57 42.27
CA ARG A 283 -16.42 -2.57 42.65
C ARG A 283 -15.89 -1.46 43.57
N ASP A 284 -14.79 -1.76 44.21
CA ASP A 284 -14.01 -0.94 45.13
C ASP A 284 -13.18 0.13 44.39
N TRP A 285 -13.16 0.12 43.05
CA TRP A 285 -12.62 1.20 42.22
C TRP A 285 -13.69 2.30 42.07
N GLY A 286 -13.50 3.44 42.76
CA GLY A 286 -14.48 4.54 42.81
C GLY A 286 -14.88 5.11 41.44
N LYS A 287 -14.24 6.21 41.00
CA LYS A 287 -14.49 6.85 39.70
C LYS A 287 -13.16 7.06 39.01
N GLY A 288 -13.01 6.71 37.74
CA GLY A 288 -11.70 6.77 37.09
C GLY A 288 -11.70 6.55 35.58
N VAL A 289 -10.51 6.52 34.99
CA VAL A 289 -10.28 6.17 33.58
C VAL A 289 -9.38 4.94 33.53
N VAL A 290 -9.77 3.96 32.72
CA VAL A 290 -9.06 2.69 32.57
C VAL A 290 -8.24 2.72 31.30
N PHE A 291 -6.98 2.30 31.38
CA PHE A 291 -6.12 2.08 30.24
C PHE A 291 -5.62 0.63 30.23
N VAL A 292 -5.45 0.06 29.05
CA VAL A 292 -4.87 -1.28 28.85
C VAL A 292 -3.76 -1.16 27.81
N ASN A 293 -2.54 -1.55 28.17
CA ASN A 293 -1.34 -1.47 27.33
C ASN A 293 -1.12 -0.08 26.69
N GLY A 294 -1.43 0.99 27.43
CA GLY A 294 -1.34 2.39 26.98
C GLY A 294 -2.53 2.91 26.17
N GLN A 295 -3.54 2.07 25.92
CA GLN A 295 -4.77 2.44 25.20
C GLN A 295 -5.86 2.85 26.19
N ASN A 296 -6.52 4.00 25.98
CA ASN A 296 -7.62 4.45 26.83
C ASN A 296 -8.89 3.62 26.55
N LEU A 297 -9.28 2.80 27.52
CA LEU A 297 -10.47 1.94 27.46
C LEU A 297 -11.76 2.70 27.75
N GLY A 298 -11.68 3.81 28.48
CA GLY A 298 -12.82 4.65 28.81
C GLY A 298 -12.99 4.88 30.32
N ARG A 299 -14.09 5.53 30.69
CA ARG A 299 -14.39 5.89 32.08
C ARG A 299 -15.08 4.74 32.81
N HIS A 300 -14.70 4.53 34.06
CA HIS A 300 -15.37 3.65 35.00
C HIS A 300 -15.96 4.46 36.16
N TRP A 301 -17.14 4.08 36.65
CA TRP A 301 -17.73 4.67 37.85
C TRP A 301 -18.63 3.65 38.57
N SER A 302 -18.38 3.45 39.86
CA SER A 302 -19.05 2.47 40.71
C SER A 302 -20.56 2.73 40.97
N ILE A 303 -21.12 3.90 40.61
CA ILE A 303 -22.51 4.30 40.94
C ILE A 303 -23.40 4.43 39.68
N GLY A 304 -22.95 3.98 38.51
CA GLY A 304 -23.71 4.01 37.24
C GLY A 304 -24.02 2.61 36.67
N PRO A 305 -24.89 2.49 35.64
CA PRO A 305 -25.26 1.20 35.02
C PRO A 305 -24.10 0.50 34.28
N GLN A 306 -22.94 1.13 34.24
CA GLN A 306 -21.77 0.72 33.47
C GLN A 306 -20.90 -0.24 34.31
N HIS A 307 -21.38 -1.48 34.42
CA HIS A 307 -20.72 -2.54 35.22
C HIS A 307 -19.60 -3.27 34.46
N PHE A 308 -19.46 -3.03 33.15
CA PHE A 308 -18.52 -3.70 32.26
C PHE A 308 -17.86 -2.69 31.32
N LEU A 309 -16.56 -2.83 31.07
CA LEU A 309 -15.86 -2.16 29.96
C LEU A 309 -15.37 -3.25 29.00
N TYR A 310 -15.83 -3.19 27.76
CA TYR A 310 -15.41 -4.14 26.73
C TYR A 310 -13.98 -3.83 26.30
N VAL A 311 -13.05 -4.72 26.63
CA VAL A 311 -11.66 -4.67 26.15
C VAL A 311 -11.58 -5.39 24.81
N PRO A 312 -11.28 -4.70 23.70
CA PRO A 312 -11.10 -5.34 22.41
C PRO A 312 -10.01 -6.42 22.50
N GLY A 313 -10.30 -7.63 22.02
CA GLY A 313 -9.34 -8.74 21.98
C GLY A 313 -7.94 -8.38 21.45
N PRO A 314 -7.81 -7.54 20.40
CA PRO A 314 -6.51 -7.09 19.87
C PRO A 314 -5.69 -6.21 20.82
N TRP A 315 -6.28 -5.66 21.88
CA TRP A 315 -5.56 -4.87 22.88
C TRP A 315 -4.81 -5.75 23.88
N PHE A 316 -5.04 -7.06 23.88
CA PHE A 316 -4.25 -8.02 24.65
C PHE A 316 -2.96 -8.41 23.92
N ARG A 317 -1.87 -8.49 24.68
CA ARG A 317 -0.63 -9.15 24.30
C ARG A 317 -0.67 -10.59 24.84
N ARG A 318 -0.04 -11.55 24.13
CA ARG A 318 0.22 -12.89 24.70
C ARG A 318 1.22 -12.71 25.86
N GLY A 319 0.78 -12.96 27.11
CA GLY A 319 1.57 -12.77 28.33
C GLY A 319 0.95 -11.75 29.30
N GLU A 320 1.76 -11.13 30.17
CA GLU A 320 1.31 -10.09 31.10
C GLU A 320 0.85 -8.83 30.33
N ASN A 321 -0.29 -8.26 30.75
CA ASN A 321 -0.89 -7.07 30.17
C ASN A 321 -0.91 -5.95 31.23
N GLN A 322 -0.43 -4.76 30.87
CA GLN A 322 -0.48 -3.61 31.77
C GLN A 322 -1.88 -3.01 31.76
N SER A 323 -2.54 -2.97 32.92
CA SER A 323 -3.74 -2.14 33.10
C SER A 323 -3.45 -1.01 34.08
N LEU A 324 -3.85 0.21 33.72
CA LEU A 324 -3.71 1.41 34.53
C LEU A 324 -5.10 1.95 34.81
N VAL A 325 -5.47 2.05 36.09
CA VAL A 325 -6.71 2.72 36.51
C VAL A 325 -6.36 3.94 37.32
N ALA A 326 -6.63 5.12 36.77
CA ALA A 326 -6.46 6.38 37.47
C ALA A 326 -7.77 6.73 38.19
N LEU A 327 -7.78 6.58 39.52
CA LEU A 327 -8.91 6.96 40.37
C LEU A 327 -8.94 8.49 40.51
N LEU A 328 -10.07 9.11 40.14
CA LEU A 328 -10.37 10.52 40.37
C LEU A 328 -10.63 10.82 41.86
N HIS A 329 -10.91 9.80 42.67
CA HIS A 329 -10.91 9.84 44.15
C HIS A 329 -10.44 8.48 44.70
N PRO A 330 -9.38 8.42 45.52
CA PRO A 330 -8.92 7.16 46.10
C PRO A 330 -9.93 6.64 47.13
N GLY A 331 -10.27 5.35 47.05
CA GLY A 331 -10.92 4.63 48.16
C GLY A 331 -9.93 4.45 49.30
N VAL A 332 -10.37 4.68 50.53
CA VAL A 332 -9.56 4.56 51.75
C VAL A 332 -9.12 3.10 51.92
N GLY A 333 -7.82 2.81 51.78
CA GLY A 333 -7.23 1.60 52.37
C GLY A 333 -6.41 0.66 51.47
N VAL A 334 -5.42 1.13 50.71
CA VAL A 334 -4.45 0.24 50.05
C VAL A 334 -3.03 0.49 50.57
N ARG A 335 -2.45 -0.50 51.27
CA ARG A 335 -1.06 -0.50 51.77
C ARG A 335 -0.08 -0.92 50.65
N PRO A 336 1.18 -0.44 50.65
CA PRO A 336 2.15 -0.73 49.60
C PRO A 336 2.79 -2.13 49.75
N PRO A 337 2.96 -2.92 48.66
CA PRO A 337 3.84 -4.07 48.66
C PRO A 337 5.29 -3.72 48.27
N GLN A 338 6.20 -4.57 48.71
CA GLN A 338 7.66 -4.42 48.78
C GLN A 338 8.39 -4.35 47.43
N LYS A 339 9.57 -3.72 47.50
CA LYS A 339 10.59 -3.52 46.44
C LYS A 339 10.79 -4.75 45.54
N LYS A 340 10.67 -4.54 44.22
CA LYS A 340 11.37 -5.33 43.19
C LYS A 340 12.32 -4.44 42.39
N THR A 341 13.41 -5.06 42.00
CA THR A 341 14.71 -4.55 41.55
C THR A 341 14.70 -3.83 40.20
N LEU A 342 15.72 -2.96 40.05
CA LEU A 342 16.05 -2.18 38.85
C LEU A 342 16.12 -3.05 37.59
N GLU A 343 15.33 -2.70 36.58
CA GLU A 343 15.74 -2.53 35.18
C GLU A 343 14.52 -2.00 34.39
N GLU A 344 14.79 -1.13 33.40
CA GLU A 344 13.83 -0.45 32.51
C GLU A 344 13.24 0.90 32.98
N LEU A 345 14.06 1.95 32.90
CA LEU A 345 13.64 3.36 32.85
C LEU A 345 13.97 3.96 31.46
N PRO A 346 13.17 4.93 30.94
CA PRO A 346 13.50 5.63 29.70
C PRO A 346 14.70 6.56 29.90
N PRO A 347 15.58 6.71 28.89
CA PRO A 347 16.84 7.41 29.06
C PRO A 347 16.63 8.93 29.23
N SER A 348 17.44 9.52 30.09
CA SER A 348 17.46 10.94 30.44
C SER A 348 17.78 11.86 29.24
N SER A 349 17.51 13.16 29.39
CA SER A 349 17.77 14.22 28.40
C SER A 349 19.22 14.23 27.88
N SER A 350 20.18 13.74 28.66
CA SER A 350 21.59 13.61 28.28
C SER A 350 21.85 12.53 27.22
N HIS A 351 21.01 11.50 27.13
CA HIS A 351 21.08 10.48 26.06
C HIS A 351 20.60 11.01 24.70
N ARG A 352 19.59 11.90 24.68
CA ARG A 352 19.11 12.53 23.43
C ARG A 352 20.14 13.48 22.80
N LEU A 353 20.98 14.10 23.63
CA LEU A 353 22.10 14.93 23.18
C LEU A 353 23.37 14.11 22.90
N GLY A 354 23.34 12.79 23.15
CA GLY A 354 24.49 11.91 23.00
C GLY A 354 25.64 12.19 23.96
N LEU A 355 25.42 13.01 25.01
CA LEU A 355 26.49 13.52 25.87
C LEU A 355 27.24 12.39 26.59
N LEU A 356 26.51 11.40 27.10
CA LEU A 356 27.12 10.22 27.73
C LEU A 356 27.93 9.38 26.73
N TYR A 357 27.42 9.20 25.51
CA TYR A 357 28.12 8.44 24.47
C TYR A 357 29.42 9.17 24.05
N GLN A 358 29.37 10.50 23.92
CA GLN A 358 30.53 11.32 23.59
C GLN A 358 31.64 11.28 24.67
N LEU A 359 31.32 10.98 25.94
CA LEU A 359 32.33 10.82 26.99
C LEU A 359 33.18 9.56 26.79
N PHE A 360 32.60 8.51 26.23
CA PHE A 360 33.28 7.22 26.01
C PHE A 360 33.79 7.05 24.58
N HIS A 361 33.25 7.79 23.61
CA HIS A 361 33.55 7.64 22.19
C HIS A 361 34.05 8.96 21.59
N LYS A 362 35.26 8.94 21.04
CA LYS A 362 35.92 10.15 20.51
C LYS A 362 35.36 10.56 19.16
N THR A 363 35.41 11.87 18.89
CA THR A 363 35.15 12.45 17.56
C THR A 363 36.48 12.79 16.90
N GLU A 364 36.81 12.14 15.79
CA GLU A 364 38.02 12.40 15.04
C GLU A 364 37.82 13.56 14.05
N ARG A 365 38.13 14.78 14.49
CA ARG A 365 37.83 16.02 13.74
C ARG A 365 38.69 16.22 12.49
N GLU A 366 39.94 15.73 12.53
CA GLU A 366 40.91 15.86 11.43
C GLU A 366 40.83 14.70 10.42
N SER A 367 39.97 13.71 10.65
CA SER A 367 39.86 12.55 9.79
C SER A 367 39.30 12.93 8.42
N PRO A 368 39.94 12.53 7.30
CA PRO A 368 39.40 12.74 5.96
C PRO A 368 38.26 11.77 5.62
N ARG A 369 38.01 10.78 6.50
CA ARG A 369 37.00 9.73 6.30
C ARG A 369 35.59 10.28 6.26
N HIS A 370 34.72 9.57 5.55
CA HIS A 370 33.35 9.98 5.32
C HIS A 370 32.37 8.81 5.35
N GLY A 371 31.10 9.06 5.70
CA GLY A 371 30.11 8.01 5.95
C GLY A 371 29.83 7.08 4.75
N GLY A 372 30.04 7.59 3.53
CA GLY A 372 29.98 6.78 2.30
C GLY A 372 30.90 5.54 2.32
N GLU A 373 32.06 5.62 2.98
CA GLU A 373 32.96 4.46 3.16
C GLU A 373 32.28 3.32 3.91
N SER A 374 31.56 3.64 4.99
CA SER A 374 30.84 2.66 5.79
C SER A 374 29.70 1.99 5.00
N VAL A 375 29.00 2.74 4.15
CA VAL A 375 27.99 2.18 3.24
C VAL A 375 28.64 1.19 2.27
N ALA A 376 29.70 1.64 1.58
CA ALA A 376 30.39 0.83 0.58
C ALA A 376 31.00 -0.46 1.17
N GLN A 377 31.58 -0.39 2.38
CA GLN A 377 32.11 -1.57 3.08
C GLN A 377 31.03 -2.62 3.34
N VAL A 378 29.84 -2.22 3.78
CA VAL A 378 28.72 -3.14 4.00
C VAL A 378 28.26 -3.74 2.67
N LEU A 379 28.06 -2.91 1.63
CA LEU A 379 27.64 -3.40 0.31
C LEU A 379 28.65 -4.40 -0.26
N ARG A 380 29.95 -4.12 -0.13
CA ARG A 380 31.03 -5.03 -0.56
C ARG A 380 30.99 -6.35 0.21
N ALA A 381 30.82 -6.31 1.53
CA ALA A 381 30.71 -7.50 2.38
C ALA A 381 29.46 -8.36 2.07
N HIS A 382 28.44 -7.78 1.42
CA HIS A 382 27.23 -8.47 0.96
C HIS A 382 27.28 -8.83 -0.54
N ASN A 383 28.48 -8.83 -1.15
CA ASN A 383 28.70 -9.19 -2.55
C ASN A 383 27.91 -8.34 -3.56
N VAL A 384 27.60 -7.08 -3.23
CA VAL A 384 27.01 -6.14 -4.19
C VAL A 384 28.06 -5.77 -5.22
N LYS A 385 27.76 -6.01 -6.50
CA LYS A 385 28.67 -5.75 -7.63
C LYS A 385 28.39 -4.43 -8.34
N PHE A 386 27.13 -3.98 -8.30
CA PHE A 386 26.63 -2.84 -9.05
C PHE A 386 25.81 -1.92 -8.15
N VAL A 387 26.02 -0.61 -8.29
CA VAL A 387 25.12 0.43 -7.76
C VAL A 387 24.64 1.27 -8.93
N PHE A 388 23.34 1.27 -9.15
CA PHE A 388 22.71 2.06 -10.21
C PHE A 388 22.32 3.43 -9.70
N THR A 389 22.47 4.47 -10.51
CA THR A 389 22.23 5.85 -10.03
C THR A 389 21.81 6.81 -11.12
N LEU A 390 21.12 7.88 -10.76
CA LEU A 390 21.33 9.17 -11.42
C LEU A 390 22.02 10.07 -10.41
N VAL A 391 23.18 10.59 -10.81
CA VAL A 391 24.12 11.22 -9.87
C VAL A 391 23.55 12.50 -9.25
N GLY A 392 23.90 12.74 -7.99
CA GLY A 392 23.61 14.00 -7.31
C GLY A 392 24.44 14.19 -6.06
N GLY A 393 24.58 15.44 -5.63
CA GLY A 393 25.49 15.84 -4.54
C GLY A 393 25.23 15.09 -3.23
N HIS A 394 23.97 14.86 -2.87
CA HIS A 394 23.60 14.24 -1.60
C HIS A 394 24.15 12.82 -1.40
N ILE A 395 24.41 12.06 -2.48
CA ILE A 395 24.87 10.67 -2.42
C ILE A 395 26.30 10.48 -2.92
N SER A 396 26.97 11.54 -3.38
CA SER A 396 28.30 11.46 -3.99
C SER A 396 29.34 10.68 -3.15
N PRO A 397 29.40 10.84 -1.81
CA PRO A 397 30.33 10.05 -0.99
C PRO A 397 30.09 8.54 -1.06
N ILE A 398 28.83 8.09 -1.22
CA ILE A 398 28.51 6.66 -1.38
C ILE A 398 29.08 6.16 -2.71
N LEU A 399 28.87 6.89 -3.80
CA LEU A 399 29.31 6.50 -5.14
C LEU A 399 30.84 6.39 -5.21
N VAL A 400 31.56 7.41 -4.72
CA VAL A 400 33.03 7.44 -4.70
C VAL A 400 33.61 6.31 -3.84
N ALA A 401 33.01 6.04 -2.67
CA ALA A 401 33.48 4.94 -1.83
C ALA A 401 33.23 3.55 -2.45
N CYS A 402 32.08 3.38 -3.11
CA CYS A 402 31.75 2.14 -3.81
C CYS A 402 32.74 1.87 -4.95
N GLU A 403 33.04 2.89 -5.77
CA GLU A 403 34.05 2.80 -6.83
C GLU A 403 35.42 2.39 -6.28
N LYS A 404 35.89 3.04 -5.20
CA LYS A 404 37.18 2.71 -4.56
C LYS A 404 37.25 1.27 -4.04
N LEU A 405 36.12 0.65 -3.69
CA LEU A 405 36.04 -0.75 -3.26
C LEU A 405 35.74 -1.73 -4.39
N GLY A 406 35.77 -1.27 -5.65
CA GLY A 406 35.55 -2.09 -6.83
C GLY A 406 34.09 -2.48 -7.06
N ILE A 407 33.14 -1.74 -6.47
CA ILE A 407 31.71 -1.83 -6.82
C ILE A 407 31.49 -0.90 -8.01
N ARG A 408 30.97 -1.45 -9.12
CA ARG A 408 30.77 -0.66 -10.35
C ARG A 408 29.59 0.28 -10.18
N ILE A 409 29.83 1.58 -10.38
CA ILE A 409 28.77 2.59 -10.48
C ILE A 409 28.24 2.60 -11.92
N VAL A 410 26.91 2.54 -12.05
CA VAL A 410 26.23 2.55 -13.34
C VAL A 410 25.21 3.67 -13.35
N ASP A 411 25.57 4.81 -13.92
CA ASP A 411 24.70 5.96 -14.02
C ASP A 411 23.76 5.85 -15.24
N THR A 412 22.48 6.22 -15.06
CA THR A 412 21.41 6.17 -16.06
C THR A 412 20.90 7.56 -16.41
N ARG A 413 20.00 7.66 -17.40
CA ARG A 413 19.38 8.96 -17.80
C ARG A 413 18.16 9.34 -16.98
N HIS A 414 17.60 8.40 -16.21
CA HIS A 414 16.52 8.64 -15.28
C HIS A 414 16.61 7.72 -14.04
N GLU A 415 16.18 8.19 -12.87
CA GLU A 415 16.25 7.43 -11.61
C GLU A 415 15.36 6.18 -11.62
N ALA A 416 14.21 6.24 -12.30
CA ALA A 416 13.36 5.05 -12.51
C ALA A 416 14.15 3.92 -13.22
N THR A 417 14.92 4.25 -14.25
CA THR A 417 15.79 3.29 -14.95
C THR A 417 16.81 2.67 -14.00
N ALA A 418 17.44 3.47 -13.13
CA ALA A 418 18.40 2.96 -12.14
C ALA A 418 17.76 1.91 -11.23
N VAL A 419 16.53 2.16 -10.77
CA VAL A 419 15.79 1.20 -9.93
C VAL A 419 15.33 -0.02 -10.74
N PHE A 420 14.89 0.12 -11.99
CA PHE A 420 14.58 -1.02 -12.84
C PHE A 420 15.81 -1.89 -13.11
N ALA A 421 16.99 -1.29 -13.32
CA ALA A 421 18.22 -2.04 -13.50
C ALA A 421 18.64 -2.80 -12.22
N ALA A 422 18.51 -2.16 -11.06
CA ALA A 422 18.67 -2.82 -9.77
C ALA A 422 17.68 -3.98 -9.58
N ASP A 423 16.41 -3.79 -9.95
CA ASP A 423 15.36 -4.81 -9.91
C ASP A 423 15.74 -6.03 -10.80
N ALA A 424 16.17 -5.79 -12.04
CA ALA A 424 16.64 -6.88 -12.91
C ALA A 424 17.86 -7.62 -12.36
N VAL A 425 18.84 -6.91 -11.78
CA VAL A 425 19.97 -7.56 -11.10
C VAL A 425 19.49 -8.44 -9.95
N ALA A 426 18.53 -7.97 -9.16
CA ALA A 426 17.98 -8.73 -8.04
C ALA A 426 17.34 -10.04 -8.52
N ARG A 427 16.53 -9.96 -9.59
CA ARG A 427 15.83 -11.11 -10.18
C ARG A 427 16.78 -12.14 -10.82
N LEU A 428 17.86 -11.69 -11.44
CA LEU A 428 18.77 -12.57 -12.19
C LEU A 428 19.91 -13.14 -11.36
N SER A 429 20.39 -12.41 -10.36
CA SER A 429 21.53 -12.83 -9.53
C SER A 429 21.12 -13.57 -8.26
N GLY A 430 19.87 -13.44 -7.83
CA GLY A 430 19.44 -13.90 -6.51
C GLY A 430 20.04 -13.11 -5.33
N SER A 431 20.75 -12.01 -5.61
CA SER A 431 21.27 -11.07 -4.61
C SER A 431 20.40 -9.81 -4.53
N VAL A 432 20.75 -8.87 -3.65
CA VAL A 432 20.05 -7.59 -3.54
C VAL A 432 20.47 -6.65 -4.67
N GLY A 433 19.48 -6.09 -5.37
CA GLY A 433 19.69 -4.99 -6.31
C GLY A 433 19.84 -3.66 -5.56
N VAL A 434 20.81 -2.82 -5.94
CA VAL A 434 21.07 -1.55 -5.23
C VAL A 434 20.97 -0.36 -6.18
N ALA A 435 20.14 0.62 -5.80
CA ALA A 435 20.05 1.91 -6.45
C ALA A 435 20.34 3.04 -5.45
N ALA A 436 21.04 4.08 -5.90
CA ALA A 436 21.34 5.26 -5.11
C ALA A 436 20.89 6.52 -5.87
N VAL A 437 20.08 7.37 -5.25
CA VAL A 437 19.52 8.59 -5.88
C VAL A 437 19.58 9.79 -4.94
N THR A 438 19.64 10.99 -5.51
CA THR A 438 19.64 12.25 -4.72
C THR A 438 18.30 12.50 -4.02
N ALA A 439 18.30 13.44 -3.08
CA ALA A 439 17.12 13.88 -2.34
C ALA A 439 16.01 14.43 -3.25
N GLY A 440 14.79 14.51 -2.71
CA GLY A 440 13.67 15.23 -3.33
C GLY A 440 13.27 14.63 -4.69
N PRO A 441 13.43 15.36 -5.82
CA PRO A 441 13.00 14.90 -7.14
C PRO A 441 13.64 13.56 -7.55
N GLY A 442 14.92 13.35 -7.22
CA GLY A 442 15.61 12.11 -7.56
C GLY A 442 14.96 10.90 -6.90
N LEU A 443 14.56 11.04 -5.64
CA LEU A 443 13.82 10.02 -4.93
C LEU A 443 12.36 9.90 -5.43
N THR A 444 11.65 11.00 -5.67
CA THR A 444 10.25 10.90 -6.15
C THR A 444 10.14 10.23 -7.52
N ASN A 445 11.16 10.37 -8.37
CA ASN A 445 11.24 9.72 -9.67
C ASN A 445 11.32 8.18 -9.58
N THR A 446 11.68 7.61 -8.43
CA THR A 446 11.80 6.16 -8.26
C THR A 446 10.51 5.48 -7.80
N VAL A 447 9.47 6.22 -7.42
CA VAL A 447 8.26 5.67 -6.77
C VAL A 447 7.63 4.54 -7.57
N THR A 448 7.43 4.74 -8.89
CA THR A 448 6.84 3.72 -9.77
C THR A 448 7.73 2.48 -9.88
N ALA A 449 9.05 2.66 -10.01
CA ALA A 449 9.98 1.55 -10.15
C ALA A 449 10.11 0.74 -8.85
N VAL A 450 10.10 1.39 -7.69
CA VAL A 450 10.05 0.70 -6.39
C VAL A 450 8.73 -0.05 -6.22
N LYS A 451 7.61 0.52 -6.67
CA LYS A 451 6.32 -0.18 -6.65
C LYS A 451 6.34 -1.43 -7.55
N ASN A 452 6.98 -1.35 -8.71
CA ASN A 452 7.19 -2.51 -9.58
C ASN A 452 8.00 -3.60 -8.88
N ALA A 453 9.14 -3.25 -8.26
CA ALA A 453 9.97 -4.18 -7.51
C ALA A 453 9.22 -4.81 -6.31
N GLN A 454 8.36 -4.02 -5.62
CA GLN A 454 7.49 -4.53 -4.56
C GLN A 454 6.51 -5.59 -5.09
N MET A 455 5.85 -5.31 -6.21
CA MET A 455 4.88 -6.22 -6.84
C MET A 455 5.53 -7.46 -7.45
N ALA A 456 6.82 -7.36 -7.79
CA ALA A 456 7.62 -8.47 -8.30
C ALA A 456 8.44 -9.19 -7.22
N GLU A 457 8.26 -8.83 -5.95
CA GLU A 457 8.91 -9.49 -4.80
C GLU A 457 10.44 -9.49 -4.91
N SER A 458 11.00 -8.39 -5.40
CA SER A 458 12.43 -8.30 -5.70
C SER A 458 13.18 -7.64 -4.53
N PRO A 459 14.27 -8.26 -4.03
CA PRO A 459 15.07 -7.69 -2.95
C PRO A 459 15.86 -6.49 -3.48
N LEU A 460 15.38 -5.29 -3.18
CA LEU A 460 15.96 -4.04 -3.69
C LEU A 460 16.27 -3.09 -2.53
N LEU A 461 17.48 -2.55 -2.48
CA LEU A 461 17.90 -1.51 -1.56
C LEU A 461 17.97 -0.17 -2.30
N LEU A 462 17.09 0.76 -1.92
CA LEU A 462 17.13 2.14 -2.37
C LEU A 462 17.83 3.02 -1.33
N LEU A 463 18.92 3.66 -1.74
CA LEU A 463 19.67 4.62 -0.95
C LEU A 463 19.28 6.03 -1.43
N GLY A 464 18.58 6.80 -0.58
CA GLY A 464 18.20 8.17 -0.91
C GLY A 464 19.03 9.19 -0.15
N GLY A 465 19.53 10.21 -0.84
CA GLY A 465 20.08 11.39 -0.19
C GLY A 465 19.00 12.18 0.56
N ALA A 466 19.39 13.00 1.52
CA ALA A 466 18.50 13.96 2.17
C ALA A 466 19.24 15.24 2.56
N ALA A 467 18.47 16.30 2.82
CA ALA A 467 18.99 17.51 3.43
C ALA A 467 19.68 17.19 4.76
N ALA A 468 20.66 18.03 5.13
CA ALA A 468 21.40 17.88 6.38
C ALA A 468 20.45 17.84 7.58
N THR A 469 20.76 17.04 8.60
CA THR A 469 19.86 16.77 9.74
C THR A 469 19.34 18.04 10.42
N LEU A 470 20.15 19.10 10.53
CA LEU A 470 19.75 20.39 11.13
C LEU A 470 18.86 21.25 10.22
N LEU A 471 18.85 20.98 8.92
CA LEU A 471 18.12 21.76 7.90
C LEU A 471 16.82 21.09 7.45
N GLN A 472 16.60 19.83 7.79
CA GLN A 472 15.36 19.12 7.50
C GLN A 472 14.13 19.86 8.08
N GLY A 473 13.07 19.97 7.29
CA GLY A 473 11.84 20.70 7.60
C GLY A 473 11.97 22.23 7.54
N ARG A 474 13.12 22.76 7.11
CA ARG A 474 13.40 24.22 7.08
C ARG A 474 13.42 24.81 5.67
N GLY A 475 12.94 24.07 4.67
CA GLY A 475 12.95 24.51 3.27
C GLY A 475 14.33 24.39 2.62
N ALA A 476 15.14 23.42 3.05
CA ALA A 476 16.39 23.12 2.39
C ALA A 476 16.15 22.64 0.95
N LEU A 477 17.17 22.80 0.10
CA LEU A 477 17.13 22.35 -1.28
C LEU A 477 16.77 20.85 -1.35
N GLN A 478 15.74 20.50 -2.11
CA GLN A 478 15.26 19.13 -2.30
C GLN A 478 14.77 18.41 -1.02
N ASP A 479 14.48 19.15 0.04
CA ASP A 479 13.97 18.60 1.30
C ASP A 479 12.45 18.32 1.24
N ILE A 480 12.06 17.07 1.49
CA ILE A 480 10.66 16.60 1.53
C ILE A 480 10.52 15.50 2.60
N ASP A 481 9.29 15.16 2.99
CA ASP A 481 9.04 13.97 3.82
C ASP A 481 9.15 12.68 2.99
N GLN A 482 10.39 12.25 2.77
CA GLN A 482 10.74 11.04 2.01
C GLN A 482 10.24 9.77 2.72
N MET A 483 10.19 9.77 4.06
CA MET A 483 9.77 8.59 4.84
C MET A 483 8.31 8.25 4.60
N SER A 484 7.41 9.24 4.65
CA SER A 484 5.99 9.01 4.44
C SER A 484 5.67 8.52 3.03
N LEU A 485 6.45 8.94 2.04
CA LEU A 485 6.29 8.51 0.65
C LEU A 485 6.66 7.02 0.46
N PHE A 486 7.72 6.53 1.13
CA PHE A 486 8.27 5.19 0.88
C PHE A 486 7.82 4.10 1.86
N LYS A 487 7.33 4.46 3.05
CA LYS A 487 6.75 3.50 4.02
C LYS A 487 5.71 2.52 3.42
N PRO A 488 4.78 2.92 2.54
CA PRO A 488 3.82 1.97 1.94
C PRO A 488 4.41 1.11 0.82
N LEU A 489 5.59 1.49 0.29
CA LEU A 489 6.24 0.83 -0.85
C LEU A 489 7.29 -0.19 -0.38
N CYS A 490 7.90 0.04 0.78
CA CYS A 490 9.05 -0.71 1.27
C CYS A 490 8.72 -1.55 2.50
N LYS A 491 9.41 -2.68 2.65
CA LYS A 491 9.34 -3.53 3.84
C LYS A 491 10.02 -2.91 5.06
N PHE A 492 10.99 -2.04 4.82
CA PHE A 492 11.75 -1.32 5.83
C PHE A 492 12.12 0.05 5.30
N CYS A 493 11.92 1.08 6.13
CA CYS A 493 12.38 2.44 5.90
C CYS A 493 13.17 2.90 7.13
N ALA A 494 14.32 3.53 6.92
CA ALA A 494 15.09 4.16 7.99
C ALA A 494 15.72 5.48 7.53
N SER A 495 15.97 6.37 8.48
CA SER A 495 16.72 7.61 8.30
C SER A 495 17.93 7.55 9.22
N VAL A 496 19.13 7.61 8.65
CA VAL A 496 20.38 7.63 9.43
C VAL A 496 20.54 9.00 10.08
N ARG A 497 20.76 9.04 11.39
CA ARG A 497 20.93 10.31 12.14
C ARG A 497 22.35 10.54 12.62
N THR A 498 23.14 9.47 12.75
CA THR A 498 24.56 9.55 13.13
C THR A 498 25.42 8.60 12.29
N VAL A 499 26.70 8.91 12.08
CA VAL A 499 27.59 8.10 11.23
C VAL A 499 27.72 6.66 11.75
N ARG A 500 27.69 6.47 13.07
CA ARG A 500 27.74 5.15 13.72
C ARG A 500 26.54 4.24 13.39
N GLU A 501 25.40 4.80 12.98
CA GLU A 501 24.19 4.05 12.65
C GLU A 501 24.21 3.47 11.24
N ILE A 502 25.12 3.93 10.36
CA ILE A 502 25.17 3.51 8.95
C ILE A 502 25.29 1.99 8.83
N VAL A 503 26.31 1.40 9.46
CA VAL A 503 26.59 -0.04 9.36
C VAL A 503 25.40 -0.90 9.83
N PRO A 504 24.89 -0.76 11.06
CA PRO A 504 23.77 -1.59 11.52
C PRO A 504 22.49 -1.36 10.70
N THR A 505 22.24 -0.14 10.21
CA THR A 505 21.04 0.17 9.42
C THR A 505 21.09 -0.49 8.04
N VAL A 506 22.22 -0.40 7.33
CA VAL A 506 22.39 -1.02 6.01
C VAL A 506 22.33 -2.54 6.11
N ARG A 507 23.01 -3.15 7.09
CA ARG A 507 22.96 -4.61 7.34
C ARG A 507 21.52 -5.09 7.58
N LYS A 508 20.78 -4.37 8.43
CA LYS A 508 19.38 -4.70 8.73
C LYS A 508 18.50 -4.57 7.48
N ALA A 509 18.66 -3.50 6.70
CA ALA A 509 17.90 -3.29 5.48
C ALA A 509 18.12 -4.43 4.47
N LEU A 510 19.38 -4.83 4.23
CA LEU A 510 19.72 -5.93 3.31
C LEU A 510 19.07 -7.25 3.75
N ALA A 511 19.16 -7.59 5.04
CA ALA A 511 18.54 -8.81 5.56
C ALA A 511 17.01 -8.78 5.47
N VAL A 512 16.37 -7.63 5.73
CA VAL A 512 14.91 -7.47 5.57
C VAL A 512 14.48 -7.53 4.11
N ALA A 513 15.27 -6.99 3.18
CA ALA A 513 14.99 -7.04 1.75
C ALA A 513 14.88 -8.49 1.26
N GLN A 514 15.72 -9.39 1.79
CA GLN A 514 15.78 -10.81 1.39
C GLN A 514 14.85 -11.74 2.19
N SER A 515 14.52 -11.41 3.45
CA SER A 515 13.77 -12.31 4.35
C SER A 515 12.28 -12.43 4.01
N GLY A 516 11.66 -13.55 4.34
CA GLY A 516 10.25 -13.83 4.04
C GLY A 516 10.00 -13.87 2.54
N THR A 517 9.01 -13.10 2.09
CA THR A 517 8.87 -12.73 0.68
C THR A 517 9.78 -11.54 0.41
N PRO A 518 10.74 -11.62 -0.52
CA PRO A 518 11.66 -10.51 -0.76
C PRO A 518 10.92 -9.26 -1.25
N GLY A 519 11.54 -8.10 -1.06
CA GLY A 519 10.93 -6.83 -1.47
C GLY A 519 11.82 -5.62 -1.20
N PRO A 520 11.41 -4.43 -1.65
CA PRO A 520 12.22 -3.24 -1.56
C PRO A 520 12.34 -2.71 -0.12
N VAL A 521 13.47 -2.08 0.18
CA VAL A 521 13.78 -1.37 1.42
C VAL A 521 14.40 -0.02 1.08
N PHE A 522 14.20 0.96 1.95
CA PHE A 522 14.65 2.33 1.75
C PHE A 522 15.48 2.81 2.95
N ILE A 523 16.62 3.44 2.66
CA ILE A 523 17.41 4.13 3.67
C ILE A 523 17.67 5.57 3.19
N GLU A 524 17.30 6.52 4.02
CA GLU A 524 17.61 7.93 3.86
C GLU A 524 18.91 8.29 4.55
N PHE A 525 19.78 8.98 3.80
CA PHE A 525 21.06 9.49 4.26
C PHE A 525 21.10 11.02 4.17
N PRO A 526 20.89 11.72 5.29
CA PRO A 526 21.20 13.14 5.38
C PRO A 526 22.64 13.42 4.96
N ILE A 527 22.86 14.46 4.16
CA ILE A 527 24.16 14.75 3.54
C ILE A 527 25.29 14.91 4.58
N ASP A 528 24.97 15.44 5.76
CA ASP A 528 25.91 15.62 6.88
C ASP A 528 26.34 14.31 7.55
N THR A 529 25.64 13.20 7.30
CA THR A 529 26.08 11.85 7.72
C THR A 529 27.05 11.22 6.72
N LEU A 530 27.13 11.74 5.49
CA LEU A 530 27.91 11.15 4.40
C LEU A 530 29.22 11.86 4.12
N TYR A 531 29.32 13.16 4.42
CA TYR A 531 30.52 13.97 4.16
C TYR A 531 31.49 14.02 5.35
N PRO A 532 32.79 14.32 5.12
CA PRO A 532 33.79 14.45 6.19
C PRO A 532 33.46 15.53 7.22
N PHE A 533 33.95 15.34 8.46
CA PHE A 533 33.71 16.25 9.59
C PHE A 533 34.03 17.71 9.26
N HIS A 534 35.20 18.01 8.69
CA HIS A 534 35.66 19.37 8.44
C HIS A 534 34.76 20.13 7.44
N LEU A 535 34.22 19.44 6.41
CA LEU A 535 33.28 20.06 5.47
C LEU A 535 31.94 20.33 6.13
N VAL A 536 31.40 19.36 6.85
CA VAL A 536 30.12 19.53 7.56
C VAL A 536 30.22 20.62 8.63
N SER A 537 31.34 20.65 9.37
CA SER A 537 31.63 21.67 10.38
C SER A 537 31.71 23.06 9.78
N ARG A 538 32.33 23.24 8.61
CA ARG A 538 32.42 24.54 7.93
C ARG A 538 31.03 25.10 7.57
N GLU A 539 30.12 24.25 7.12
CA GLU A 539 28.75 24.66 6.75
C GLU A 539 27.83 24.85 7.96
N THR A 540 28.10 24.17 9.08
CA THR A 540 27.33 24.30 10.33
C THR A 540 27.82 25.41 11.26
N THR A 541 29.06 25.86 11.12
CA THR A 541 29.64 26.92 11.96
C THR A 541 29.06 28.28 11.58
N LEU A 542 28.56 29.02 12.58
CA LEU A 542 28.04 30.37 12.39
C LEU A 542 29.19 31.34 12.08
N LYS A 543 29.16 32.00 10.91
CA LYS A 543 30.13 33.04 10.55
C LYS A 543 30.08 34.25 11.50
N ASN A 544 28.89 34.60 11.99
CA ASN A 544 28.65 35.69 12.95
C ASN A 544 27.70 35.20 14.06
N PRO A 545 28.21 34.56 15.13
CA PRO A 545 27.35 34.10 16.22
C PRO A 545 26.73 35.30 16.95
N PRO A 546 25.45 35.21 17.39
CA PRO A 546 24.82 36.29 18.15
C PRO A 546 25.62 36.57 19.44
N LYS A 547 25.70 37.83 19.87
CA LYS A 547 26.43 38.18 21.12
C LYS A 547 25.62 37.76 22.36
N GLY A 548 26.31 37.51 23.47
CA GLY A 548 25.69 37.20 24.77
C GLY A 548 25.43 35.71 25.03
N LEU A 549 24.62 35.40 26.06
CA LEU A 549 24.36 34.04 26.54
C LEU A 549 23.73 33.14 25.46
N MET A 550 22.80 33.69 24.67
CA MET A 550 22.13 32.95 23.59
C MET A 550 23.11 32.51 22.51
N GLY A 551 24.07 33.34 22.12
CA GLY A 551 25.13 32.95 21.19
C GLY A 551 26.01 31.82 21.68
N LYS A 552 26.37 31.85 22.97
CA LYS A 552 27.14 30.77 23.60
C LYS A 552 26.35 29.46 23.59
N LEU A 553 25.06 29.51 23.91
CA LEU A 553 24.17 28.33 23.89
C LEU A 553 23.97 27.77 22.47
N THR A 554 23.76 28.62 21.46
CA THR A 554 23.64 28.18 20.06
C THR A 554 24.94 27.55 19.57
N THR A 555 26.08 28.17 19.85
CA THR A 555 27.40 27.63 19.48
C THR A 555 27.64 26.28 20.16
N TRP A 556 27.32 26.18 21.45
CA TRP A 556 27.41 24.92 22.20
C TRP A 556 26.50 23.83 21.59
N HIS A 557 25.25 24.16 21.25
CA HIS A 557 24.31 23.21 20.65
C HIS A 557 24.81 22.67 19.31
N LEU A 558 25.30 23.55 18.43
CA LEU A 558 25.86 23.16 17.13
C LEU A 558 27.11 22.30 17.29
N ASN A 559 28.00 22.65 18.21
CA ASN A 559 29.19 21.86 18.52
C ASN A 559 28.85 20.48 19.11
N ASN A 560 27.85 20.40 19.99
CA ASN A 560 27.37 19.13 20.53
C ASN A 560 26.70 18.28 19.46
N HIS A 561 25.88 18.88 18.59
CA HIS A 561 25.27 18.18 17.45
C HIS A 561 26.35 17.58 16.55
N MET A 562 27.34 18.38 16.17
CA MET A 562 28.48 17.94 15.36
C MET A 562 29.28 16.83 16.04
N SER A 563 29.54 16.94 17.34
CA SER A 563 30.28 15.92 18.10
C SER A 563 29.46 14.62 18.19
N ASN A 564 28.16 14.69 18.45
CA ASN A 564 27.30 13.51 18.47
C ASN A 564 27.16 12.85 17.08
N LEU A 565 27.08 13.63 16.01
CA LEU A 565 26.95 13.14 14.63
C LEU A 565 28.12 12.20 14.26
N PHE A 566 29.33 12.54 14.70
CA PHE A 566 30.57 11.82 14.40
C PHE A 566 31.15 10.99 15.56
N ALA A 567 30.58 11.04 16.77
CA ALA A 567 31.04 10.22 17.88
C ALA A 567 30.97 8.73 17.55
N GLY A 568 32.10 8.04 17.69
CA GLY A 568 32.24 6.61 17.37
C GLY A 568 32.07 6.28 15.87
N ALA A 569 32.16 7.27 14.97
CA ALA A 569 31.94 7.09 13.53
C ALA A 569 32.81 5.97 12.94
N TRP A 570 34.06 5.91 13.36
CA TRP A 570 35.13 5.14 12.72
C TRP A 570 35.54 3.87 13.48
N GLU A 571 34.85 3.57 14.58
CA GLU A 571 35.05 2.33 15.33
C GLU A 571 34.73 1.11 14.48
N ALA A 572 35.54 0.07 14.64
CA ALA A 572 35.36 -1.18 13.92
C ALA A 572 33.99 -1.78 14.24
N ARG A 573 33.24 -2.12 13.20
CA ARG A 573 31.93 -2.78 13.30
C ARG A 573 31.90 -3.98 12.38
N ASP A 574 31.21 -5.02 12.81
CA ASP A 574 30.92 -6.15 11.95
C ASP A 574 30.03 -5.71 10.78
N VAL A 575 30.51 -5.95 9.57
CA VAL A 575 29.84 -5.63 8.29
C VAL A 575 29.24 -6.87 7.63
N SER A 576 29.36 -8.05 8.23
CA SER A 576 28.93 -9.32 7.65
C SER A 576 27.41 -9.43 7.49
N PRO A 577 26.93 -10.27 6.55
CA PRO A 577 25.50 -10.52 6.38
C PRO A 577 24.81 -11.00 7.66
N LEU A 578 23.63 -10.44 7.95
CA LEU A 578 22.74 -10.96 8.99
C LEU A 578 21.95 -12.17 8.48
N PRO A 579 21.50 -13.08 9.36
CA PRO A 579 20.69 -14.23 8.97
C PRO A 579 19.39 -13.83 8.26
N VAL A 580 19.08 -14.53 7.17
CA VAL A 580 17.84 -14.35 6.40
C VAL A 580 16.85 -15.45 6.78
N HIS A 581 15.63 -15.07 7.14
CA HIS A 581 14.58 -16.02 7.51
C HIS A 581 13.68 -16.31 6.31
N ILE A 582 13.55 -17.58 5.89
CA ILE A 582 12.73 -17.98 4.74
C ILE A 582 11.72 -19.03 5.22
N PRO A 583 10.40 -18.83 5.02
CA PRO A 583 9.39 -19.81 5.42
C PRO A 583 9.56 -21.10 4.62
N ARG A 584 9.40 -22.25 5.27
CA ARG A 584 9.53 -23.59 4.68
C ARG A 584 8.30 -24.43 4.99
N ALA A 585 7.94 -25.30 4.06
CA ALA A 585 6.92 -26.32 4.30
C ALA A 585 7.38 -27.29 5.40
N THR A 586 6.43 -27.75 6.21
CA THR A 586 6.66 -28.83 7.18
C THR A 586 6.64 -30.20 6.49
N GLU A 587 7.26 -31.20 7.10
CA GLU A 587 7.28 -32.57 6.57
C GLU A 587 5.86 -33.13 6.40
N ASP A 588 4.96 -32.89 7.34
CA ASP A 588 3.54 -33.30 7.28
C ASP A 588 2.78 -32.66 6.11
N GLU A 589 3.03 -31.38 5.83
CA GLU A 589 2.42 -30.67 4.69
C GLU A 589 2.90 -31.26 3.37
N VAL A 590 4.20 -31.55 3.25
CA VAL A 590 4.79 -32.18 2.07
C VAL A 590 4.23 -33.60 1.90
N GLN A 591 4.14 -34.38 2.99
CA GLN A 591 3.60 -35.73 2.95
C GLN A 591 2.15 -35.78 2.47
N LYS A 592 1.30 -34.87 2.95
CA LYS A 592 -0.08 -34.72 2.44
C LYS A 592 -0.12 -34.40 0.94
N CYS A 593 0.81 -33.60 0.45
CA CYS A 593 0.89 -33.28 -0.97
C CYS A 593 1.38 -34.48 -1.80
N ILE A 594 2.34 -35.26 -1.29
CA ILE A 594 2.81 -36.52 -1.90
C ILE A 594 1.63 -37.49 -2.07
N GLU A 595 0.80 -37.67 -1.04
CA GLU A 595 -0.38 -38.54 -1.10
C GLU A 595 -1.41 -38.09 -2.14
N LEU A 596 -1.64 -36.77 -2.26
CA LEU A 596 -2.56 -36.22 -3.25
C LEU A 596 -2.03 -36.39 -4.68
N VAL A 597 -0.75 -36.08 -4.91
CA VAL A 597 -0.15 -36.11 -6.24
C VAL A 597 0.08 -37.54 -6.73
N SER A 598 0.50 -38.46 -5.85
CA SER A 598 0.72 -39.87 -6.21
C SER A 598 -0.54 -40.58 -6.72
N ARG A 599 -1.73 -40.12 -6.31
CA ARG A 599 -3.03 -40.65 -6.76
C ARG A 599 -3.63 -39.90 -7.95
N ALA A 600 -2.98 -38.82 -8.40
CA ALA A 600 -3.49 -37.96 -9.47
C ALA A 600 -3.34 -38.63 -10.83
N LYS A 601 -4.41 -38.58 -11.63
CA LYS A 601 -4.43 -39.07 -13.02
C LYS A 601 -4.19 -37.93 -14.02
N LYS A 602 -4.63 -36.71 -13.70
CA LYS A 602 -4.49 -35.52 -14.53
C LYS A 602 -3.90 -34.33 -13.75
N PRO A 603 -2.73 -34.47 -13.13
CA PRO A 603 -2.11 -33.37 -12.40
C PRO A 603 -1.61 -32.26 -13.34
N VAL A 604 -1.63 -31.02 -12.86
CA VAL A 604 -1.07 -29.84 -13.54
C VAL A 604 -0.34 -28.95 -12.54
N LEU A 605 0.85 -28.47 -12.90
CA LEU A 605 1.60 -27.47 -12.14
C LEU A 605 1.47 -26.09 -12.80
N ILE A 606 1.23 -25.05 -12.01
CA ILE A 606 1.35 -23.64 -12.42
C ILE A 606 2.47 -22.99 -11.62
N LEU A 607 3.54 -22.63 -12.32
CA LEU A 607 4.77 -22.11 -11.74
C LEU A 607 4.84 -20.60 -11.95
N GLY A 608 4.79 -19.85 -10.85
CA GLY A 608 4.89 -18.39 -10.82
C GLY A 608 6.30 -17.91 -10.49
N SER A 609 6.49 -16.60 -10.28
CA SER A 609 7.82 -16.02 -10.07
C SER A 609 8.56 -16.58 -8.86
N GLN A 610 7.88 -16.95 -7.76
CA GLN A 610 8.56 -17.39 -6.54
C GLN A 610 9.36 -18.68 -6.68
N VAL A 611 9.11 -19.50 -7.71
CA VAL A 611 9.94 -20.68 -7.99
C VAL A 611 11.38 -20.32 -8.36
N THR A 612 11.62 -19.06 -8.76
CA THR A 612 12.95 -18.57 -9.13
C THR A 612 13.69 -17.88 -7.98
N LEU A 613 13.04 -17.73 -6.82
CA LEU A 613 13.63 -17.01 -5.70
C LEU A 613 14.65 -17.87 -4.92
N PRO A 614 15.74 -17.27 -4.42
CA PRO A 614 16.68 -17.94 -3.51
C PRO A 614 15.99 -18.46 -2.26
N PRO A 615 16.41 -19.60 -1.67
CA PRO A 615 17.77 -20.11 -1.75
C PRO A 615 17.95 -21.27 -2.74
N THR A 616 16.86 -21.77 -3.32
CA THR A 616 16.89 -23.01 -4.10
C THR A 616 17.38 -22.73 -5.53
N PRO A 617 18.45 -23.39 -6.01
CA PRO A 617 18.94 -23.19 -7.37
C PRO A 617 17.89 -23.61 -8.42
N VAL A 618 17.65 -22.74 -9.41
CA VAL A 618 16.65 -22.96 -10.46
C VAL A 618 16.89 -24.23 -11.29
N GLU A 619 18.15 -24.63 -11.48
CA GLU A 619 18.50 -25.86 -12.20
C GLU A 619 18.11 -27.13 -11.43
N GLU A 620 18.16 -27.10 -10.10
CA GLU A 620 17.69 -28.23 -9.28
C GLU A 620 16.17 -28.36 -9.35
N ILE A 621 15.47 -27.22 -9.35
CA ILE A 621 14.01 -27.17 -9.50
C ILE A 621 13.62 -27.71 -10.87
N ARG A 622 14.31 -27.30 -11.94
CA ARG A 622 14.10 -27.83 -13.29
C ARG A 622 14.24 -29.35 -13.33
N LYS A 623 15.34 -29.90 -12.81
CA LYS A 623 15.58 -31.35 -12.74
C LYS A 623 14.49 -32.08 -11.95
N ALA A 624 14.05 -31.50 -10.83
CA ALA A 624 12.97 -32.06 -10.03
C ALA A 624 11.64 -32.09 -10.81
N LEU A 625 11.30 -31.03 -11.55
CA LEU A 625 10.10 -30.99 -12.39
C LEU A 625 10.18 -32.01 -13.53
N GLU A 626 11.32 -32.10 -14.22
CA GLU A 626 11.57 -33.09 -15.28
C GLU A 626 11.44 -34.52 -14.74
N SER A 627 11.93 -34.79 -13.52
CA SER A 627 11.80 -36.10 -12.88
C SER A 627 10.35 -36.47 -12.56
N LEU A 628 9.48 -35.50 -12.26
CA LEU A 628 8.07 -35.73 -11.95
C LEU A 628 7.24 -36.04 -13.21
N GLY A 629 7.65 -35.52 -14.37
CA GLY A 629 6.92 -35.72 -15.63
C GLY A 629 5.55 -35.03 -15.69
N ILE A 630 5.22 -34.14 -14.74
CA ILE A 630 3.89 -33.50 -14.66
C ILE A 630 3.83 -32.27 -15.58
N PRO A 631 2.75 -32.09 -16.36
CA PRO A 631 2.57 -30.91 -17.20
C PRO A 631 2.61 -29.59 -16.42
N CYS A 632 3.38 -28.63 -16.93
CA CYS A 632 3.68 -27.35 -16.29
C CYS A 632 3.27 -26.17 -17.17
N PHE A 633 2.58 -25.19 -16.58
CA PHE A 633 2.37 -23.86 -17.14
C PHE A 633 3.26 -22.84 -16.43
N LEU A 634 3.98 -22.03 -17.18
CA LEU A 634 4.95 -21.07 -16.66
C LEU A 634 4.42 -19.63 -16.74
N GLY A 635 4.57 -18.87 -15.66
CA GLY A 635 4.17 -17.46 -15.59
C GLY A 635 5.19 -16.58 -14.88
N GLY A 636 5.15 -15.27 -15.17
CA GLY A 636 6.11 -14.29 -14.63
C GLY A 636 7.55 -14.71 -14.90
N MET A 637 8.41 -14.61 -13.86
CA MET A 637 9.83 -15.02 -13.94
C MET A 637 10.02 -16.53 -14.14
N GLY A 638 8.99 -17.35 -13.89
CA GLY A 638 9.04 -18.78 -14.18
C GLY A 638 9.09 -19.10 -15.68
N ARG A 639 8.77 -18.13 -16.56
CA ARG A 639 8.89 -18.29 -18.01
C ARG A 639 10.33 -18.60 -18.38
N GLY A 640 10.52 -19.69 -19.12
CA GLY A 640 11.83 -20.19 -19.51
C GLY A 640 12.43 -21.23 -18.56
N LEU A 641 11.90 -21.43 -17.35
CA LEU A 641 12.45 -22.37 -16.36
C LEU A 641 12.77 -23.76 -16.94
N LEU A 642 11.92 -24.25 -17.84
CA LEU A 642 12.05 -25.58 -18.47
C LEU A 642 12.76 -25.54 -19.83
N GLY A 643 13.09 -24.37 -20.36
CA GLY A 643 13.61 -24.18 -21.72
C GLY A 643 12.56 -24.33 -22.83
N LYS A 644 13.02 -24.20 -24.08
CA LYS A 644 12.14 -24.12 -25.26
C LYS A 644 11.52 -25.45 -25.72
N ASP A 645 12.19 -26.58 -25.48
CA ASP A 645 11.82 -27.90 -26.02
C ASP A 645 11.36 -28.91 -24.95
N SER A 646 11.04 -28.43 -23.74
CA SER A 646 10.65 -29.33 -22.66
C SER A 646 9.36 -30.10 -22.96
N PRO A 647 9.35 -31.43 -22.74
CA PRO A 647 8.17 -32.27 -22.96
C PRO A 647 7.05 -32.01 -21.95
N ILE A 648 7.38 -31.47 -20.77
CA ILE A 648 6.41 -31.18 -19.71
C ILE A 648 5.93 -29.73 -19.73
N HIS A 649 6.55 -28.83 -20.51
CA HIS A 649 6.10 -27.45 -20.62
C HIS A 649 4.92 -27.32 -21.60
N ILE A 650 3.75 -26.91 -21.12
CA ILE A 650 2.58 -26.61 -21.96
C ILE A 650 2.42 -25.09 -22.05
N ARG A 651 2.30 -24.54 -23.26
CA ARG A 651 2.23 -23.08 -23.47
C ARG A 651 0.80 -22.59 -23.70
N GLN A 652 0.01 -23.37 -24.42
CA GLN A 652 -1.32 -23.04 -24.91
C GLN A 652 -2.41 -23.81 -24.15
N ASN A 653 -3.68 -23.47 -24.39
CA ASN A 653 -4.85 -24.19 -23.86
C ASN A 653 -4.90 -24.38 -22.33
N ARG A 654 -4.21 -23.52 -21.57
CA ARG A 654 -4.18 -23.54 -20.09
C ARG A 654 -5.56 -23.63 -19.46
N ARG A 655 -6.53 -22.87 -20.00
CA ARG A 655 -7.91 -22.85 -19.50
C ARG A 655 -8.54 -24.24 -19.49
N ASP A 656 -8.36 -25.00 -20.57
CA ASP A 656 -9.01 -26.31 -20.72
C ASP A 656 -8.26 -27.39 -19.94
N ALA A 657 -6.93 -27.30 -19.86
CA ALA A 657 -6.13 -28.14 -18.97
C ALA A 657 -6.59 -28.00 -17.50
N LEU A 658 -6.78 -26.77 -17.00
CA LEU A 658 -7.22 -26.50 -15.63
C LEU A 658 -8.66 -26.95 -15.34
N LYS A 659 -9.53 -26.96 -16.35
CA LYS A 659 -10.89 -27.53 -16.21
C LYS A 659 -10.86 -29.05 -16.08
N GLN A 660 -9.93 -29.72 -16.76
CA GLN A 660 -9.84 -31.18 -16.79
C GLN A 660 -8.98 -31.77 -15.67
N ALA A 661 -8.09 -30.97 -15.08
CA ALA A 661 -7.18 -31.42 -14.03
C ALA A 661 -7.94 -31.91 -12.78
N ASP A 662 -7.45 -33.02 -12.21
CA ASP A 662 -7.93 -33.55 -10.92
C ASP A 662 -7.10 -33.03 -9.74
N VAL A 663 -5.82 -32.69 -9.97
CA VAL A 663 -4.94 -32.00 -9.02
C VAL A 663 -4.30 -30.80 -9.70
N VAL A 664 -4.36 -29.63 -9.06
CA VAL A 664 -3.67 -28.42 -9.51
C VAL A 664 -2.72 -27.95 -8.42
N LEU A 665 -1.44 -27.81 -8.75
CA LEU A 665 -0.42 -27.31 -7.85
C LEU A 665 -0.01 -25.90 -8.28
N LEU A 666 -0.32 -24.91 -7.45
CA LEU A 666 0.06 -23.50 -7.61
C LEU A 666 1.34 -23.24 -6.83
N ALA A 667 2.50 -23.28 -7.50
CA ALA A 667 3.80 -23.01 -6.89
C ALA A 667 4.21 -21.56 -7.16
N GLY A 668 4.17 -20.70 -6.14
CA GLY A 668 4.52 -19.29 -6.29
C GLY A 668 3.57 -18.50 -7.19
N THR A 669 2.39 -19.05 -7.49
CA THR A 669 1.39 -18.45 -8.38
C THR A 669 0.29 -17.81 -7.55
N VAL A 670 -0.13 -16.61 -7.95
CA VAL A 670 -1.23 -15.88 -7.30
C VAL A 670 -2.50 -16.00 -8.13
N CYS A 671 -3.62 -16.32 -7.50
CA CYS A 671 -4.95 -16.34 -8.13
C CYS A 671 -5.50 -14.92 -8.32
N ASP A 672 -4.79 -14.07 -9.07
CA ASP A 672 -5.21 -12.71 -9.46
C ASP A 672 -5.82 -12.69 -10.88
N PHE A 673 -5.95 -11.50 -11.48
CA PHE A 673 -6.53 -11.34 -12.82
C PHE A 673 -5.84 -12.20 -13.89
N ARG A 674 -4.53 -12.49 -13.75
CA ARG A 674 -3.74 -13.32 -14.68
C ARG A 674 -4.15 -14.79 -14.67
N LEU A 675 -4.80 -15.24 -13.59
CA LEU A 675 -5.40 -16.56 -13.45
C LEU A 675 -6.93 -16.46 -13.25
N SER A 676 -7.55 -15.40 -13.79
CA SER A 676 -8.99 -15.15 -13.72
C SER A 676 -9.56 -15.24 -12.30
N TYR A 677 -8.81 -14.74 -11.32
CA TYR A 677 -9.17 -14.75 -9.90
C TYR A 677 -9.40 -16.16 -9.32
N GLY A 678 -8.84 -17.20 -9.95
CA GLY A 678 -9.07 -18.60 -9.62
C GLY A 678 -10.35 -19.21 -10.20
N ARG A 679 -11.19 -18.44 -10.91
CA ARG A 679 -12.46 -18.91 -11.51
C ARG A 679 -12.30 -20.00 -12.56
N VAL A 680 -11.10 -20.12 -13.12
CA VAL A 680 -10.77 -21.12 -14.14
C VAL A 680 -10.50 -22.50 -13.54
N LEU A 681 -10.22 -22.58 -12.24
CA LEU A 681 -9.94 -23.82 -11.55
C LEU A 681 -11.23 -24.65 -11.43
N ASN A 682 -11.15 -25.94 -11.73
CA ASN A 682 -12.27 -26.84 -11.55
C ASN A 682 -12.59 -27.01 -10.05
N ARG A 683 -13.86 -26.81 -9.65
CA ARG A 683 -14.33 -26.99 -8.27
C ARG A 683 -14.10 -28.40 -7.71
N ARG A 684 -13.99 -29.41 -8.57
CA ARG A 684 -13.69 -30.80 -8.18
C ARG A 684 -12.20 -31.08 -8.03
N SER A 685 -11.34 -30.24 -8.61
CA SER A 685 -9.89 -30.41 -8.52
C SER A 685 -9.40 -30.21 -7.09
N LYS A 686 -8.42 -31.02 -6.66
CA LYS A 686 -7.68 -30.77 -5.42
C LYS A 686 -6.62 -29.72 -5.71
N VAL A 687 -6.70 -28.59 -5.02
CA VAL A 687 -5.77 -27.47 -5.23
C VAL A 687 -4.73 -27.45 -4.12
N ILE A 688 -3.45 -27.58 -4.48
CA ILE A 688 -2.31 -27.39 -3.58
C ILE A 688 -1.74 -26.00 -3.89
N ALA A 689 -1.66 -25.11 -2.91
CA ALA A 689 -1.10 -23.78 -3.09
C ALA A 689 0.11 -23.59 -2.17
N VAL A 690 1.22 -23.10 -2.73
CA VAL A 690 2.47 -22.83 -2.00
C VAL A 690 2.97 -21.44 -2.36
N ASN A 691 3.12 -20.60 -1.35
CA ASN A 691 3.60 -19.22 -1.52
C ASN A 691 4.24 -18.73 -0.22
N ARG A 692 5.29 -17.91 -0.28
CA ARG A 692 5.97 -17.34 0.90
C ARG A 692 5.12 -16.31 1.63
N ASP A 693 4.24 -15.61 0.92
CA ASP A 693 3.34 -14.60 1.46
C ASP A 693 1.92 -15.17 1.69
N GLN A 694 1.45 -15.11 2.94
CA GLN A 694 0.14 -15.63 3.33
C GLN A 694 -1.01 -14.91 2.61
N THR A 695 -0.89 -13.61 2.36
CA THR A 695 -1.96 -12.82 1.72
C THR A 695 -2.10 -13.19 0.25
N GLN A 696 -0.98 -13.44 -0.42
CA GLN A 696 -0.95 -13.92 -1.79
C GLN A 696 -1.40 -15.38 -1.91
N LEU A 697 -0.96 -16.24 -0.99
CA LEU A 697 -1.34 -17.64 -0.89
C LEU A 697 -2.87 -17.83 -0.94
N LEU A 698 -3.58 -16.97 -0.20
CA LEU A 698 -5.03 -17.03 -0.04
C LEU A 698 -5.78 -15.99 -0.89
N LYS A 699 -5.11 -15.36 -1.85
CA LYS A 699 -5.73 -14.27 -2.63
C LYS A 699 -6.95 -14.79 -3.40
N ASN A 700 -8.11 -14.18 -3.14
CA ASN A 700 -9.41 -14.55 -3.71
C ASN A 700 -9.86 -15.98 -3.38
N SER A 701 -9.23 -16.63 -2.39
CA SER A 701 -9.73 -17.91 -1.88
C SER A 701 -11.09 -17.72 -1.21
N ASP A 702 -11.84 -18.82 -1.13
CA ASP A 702 -13.18 -18.91 -0.53
C ASP A 702 -14.27 -18.09 -1.25
N VAL A 703 -13.92 -17.34 -2.30
CA VAL A 703 -14.86 -16.66 -3.20
C VAL A 703 -15.01 -17.44 -4.52
N PHE A 704 -13.91 -17.69 -5.22
CA PHE A 704 -13.92 -18.35 -6.54
C PHE A 704 -13.28 -19.74 -6.54
N TRP A 705 -12.36 -19.99 -5.61
CA TRP A 705 -11.58 -21.21 -5.50
C TRP A 705 -11.23 -21.45 -4.02
N LYS A 706 -10.82 -22.66 -3.66
CA LYS A 706 -10.40 -22.98 -2.29
C LYS A 706 -9.22 -23.96 -2.30
N PRO A 707 -8.12 -23.67 -1.58
CA PRO A 707 -7.03 -24.63 -1.47
C PRO A 707 -7.49 -25.86 -0.68
N THR A 708 -7.15 -27.05 -1.17
CA THR A 708 -7.20 -28.30 -0.40
C THR A 708 -6.05 -28.33 0.60
N VAL A 709 -4.87 -27.89 0.18
CA VAL A 709 -3.69 -27.68 1.03
C VAL A 709 -3.12 -26.31 0.70
N ALA A 710 -2.89 -25.48 1.72
CA ALA A 710 -2.29 -24.16 1.60
C ALA A 710 -1.03 -24.14 2.48
N ILE A 711 0.13 -23.89 1.87
CA ILE A 711 1.43 -23.96 2.52
C ILE A 711 2.10 -22.59 2.42
N GLN A 712 2.37 -21.98 3.58
CA GLN A 712 3.20 -20.78 3.64
C GLN A 712 4.67 -21.18 3.61
N GLY A 713 5.26 -21.25 2.42
CA GLY A 713 6.62 -21.75 2.26
C GLY A 713 7.26 -21.40 0.94
N ASP A 714 8.59 -21.54 0.89
CA ASP A 714 9.34 -21.41 -0.35
C ASP A 714 8.95 -22.48 -1.37
N ALA A 715 8.40 -22.03 -2.51
CA ALA A 715 7.95 -22.88 -3.60
C ALA A 715 9.09 -23.75 -4.19
N GLY A 716 10.30 -23.21 -4.32
CA GLY A 716 11.44 -23.96 -4.87
C GLY A 716 11.82 -25.16 -4.00
N SER A 717 12.08 -24.92 -2.71
CA SER A 717 12.43 -25.99 -1.76
C SER A 717 11.31 -27.01 -1.58
N PHE A 718 10.04 -26.56 -1.59
CA PHE A 718 8.89 -27.45 -1.56
C PHE A 718 8.86 -28.40 -2.77
N LEU A 719 9.09 -27.90 -3.99
CA LEU A 719 9.10 -28.73 -5.20
C LEU A 719 10.22 -29.79 -5.16
N LEU A 720 11.39 -29.46 -4.60
CA LEU A 720 12.46 -30.45 -4.40
C LEU A 720 12.05 -31.56 -3.41
N GLN A 721 11.43 -31.19 -2.29
CA GLN A 721 10.98 -32.16 -1.29
C GLN A 721 9.85 -33.04 -1.84
N LEU A 722 8.91 -32.44 -2.58
CA LEU A 722 7.83 -33.15 -3.25
C LEU A 722 8.38 -34.15 -4.28
N SER A 723 9.33 -33.74 -5.12
CA SER A 723 9.99 -34.62 -6.10
C SER A 723 10.72 -35.79 -5.43
N LYS A 724 11.46 -35.53 -4.34
CA LYS A 724 12.13 -36.58 -3.56
C LYS A 724 11.15 -37.59 -2.96
N GLY A 725 10.02 -37.13 -2.41
CA GLY A 725 9.02 -38.00 -1.81
C GLY A 725 8.17 -38.77 -2.83
N LEU A 726 8.10 -38.29 -4.07
CA LEU A 726 7.47 -38.97 -5.21
C LEU A 726 8.48 -39.78 -6.03
N ASN A 727 9.57 -40.26 -5.42
CA ASN A 727 10.57 -41.06 -6.14
C ASN A 727 9.92 -42.31 -6.78
N GLY A 728 10.10 -42.47 -8.10
CA GLY A 728 9.47 -43.53 -8.89
C GLY A 728 8.06 -43.22 -9.40
N TYR A 729 7.44 -42.08 -9.01
CA TYR A 729 6.19 -41.63 -9.61
C TYR A 729 6.40 -41.25 -11.08
N ARG A 730 5.42 -41.59 -11.91
CA ARG A 730 5.31 -41.13 -13.30
C ARG A 730 3.89 -40.67 -13.56
N CYS A 731 3.77 -39.45 -14.09
CA CYS A 731 2.48 -38.96 -14.60
C CYS A 731 2.00 -39.90 -15.73
N PRO A 732 0.72 -40.30 -15.78
CA PRO A 732 0.20 -41.16 -16.84
C PRO A 732 0.47 -40.55 -18.22
N GLU A 733 1.19 -41.27 -19.09
CA GLU A 733 1.74 -40.71 -20.35
C GLU A 733 0.68 -40.10 -21.27
N GLU A 734 -0.53 -40.68 -21.30
CA GLU A 734 -1.65 -40.18 -22.08
C GLU A 734 -1.99 -38.72 -21.77
N TRP A 735 -1.83 -38.30 -20.51
CA TRP A 735 -2.21 -36.96 -20.07
C TRP A 735 -1.28 -35.87 -20.62
N PRO A 736 0.04 -35.87 -20.35
CA PRO A 736 0.98 -34.94 -20.98
C PRO A 736 0.94 -34.95 -22.51
N GLN A 737 0.83 -36.14 -23.13
CA GLN A 737 0.74 -36.27 -24.59
C GLN A 737 -0.50 -35.57 -25.15
N SER A 738 -1.67 -35.76 -24.52
CA SER A 738 -2.91 -35.10 -24.94
C SER A 738 -2.83 -33.57 -24.86
N LEU A 739 -2.18 -33.02 -23.83
CA LEU A 739 -1.98 -31.58 -23.68
C LEU A 739 -0.99 -31.05 -24.72
N LYS A 740 0.08 -31.80 -25.00
CA LYS A 740 1.06 -31.44 -26.05
C LYS A 740 0.46 -31.45 -27.44
N ALA A 741 -0.35 -32.43 -27.78
CA ALA A 741 -1.07 -32.44 -29.07
C ALA A 741 -1.96 -31.18 -29.22
N GLY A 742 -2.66 -30.78 -28.15
CA GLY A 742 -3.42 -29.52 -28.15
C GLY A 742 -2.53 -28.27 -28.30
N ASP A 743 -1.35 -28.27 -27.69
CA ASP A 743 -0.34 -27.20 -27.80
C ASP A 743 0.13 -27.05 -29.25
N GLU A 744 0.48 -28.17 -29.91
CA GLU A 744 0.94 -28.21 -31.29
C GLU A 744 -0.10 -27.69 -32.29
N VAL A 745 -1.37 -28.06 -32.11
CA VAL A 745 -2.48 -27.53 -32.93
C VAL A 745 -2.52 -26.00 -32.84
N LYS A 746 -2.41 -25.45 -31.63
CA LYS A 746 -2.48 -24.00 -31.44
C LYS A 746 -1.21 -23.30 -31.95
N GLU A 747 -0.03 -23.87 -31.76
CA GLU A 747 1.23 -23.34 -32.29
C GLU A 747 1.26 -23.35 -33.83
N ASN A 748 0.72 -24.38 -34.47
CA ASN A 748 0.57 -24.43 -35.93
C ASN A 748 -0.39 -23.37 -36.44
N ALA A 749 -1.52 -23.15 -35.74
CA ALA A 749 -2.45 -22.07 -36.05
C ALA A 749 -1.78 -20.68 -35.91
N ASN A 750 -0.97 -20.48 -34.86
CA ASN A 750 -0.23 -19.23 -34.67
C ASN A 750 0.79 -18.99 -35.80
N ARG A 751 1.50 -20.04 -36.23
CA ARG A 751 2.42 -19.98 -37.39
C ARG A 751 1.70 -19.65 -38.70
N ALA A 752 0.53 -20.23 -38.94
CA ALA A 752 -0.27 -19.92 -40.11
C ALA A 752 -0.63 -18.41 -40.18
N LYS A 753 -1.04 -17.83 -39.04
CA LYS A 753 -1.32 -16.39 -38.92
C LYS A 753 -0.14 -15.48 -39.22
N ALA A 754 1.10 -15.97 -39.05
CA ALA A 754 2.29 -15.20 -39.42
C ALA A 754 2.51 -15.09 -40.93
N SER A 755 1.86 -15.94 -41.72
CA SER A 755 1.93 -15.92 -43.19
C SER A 755 0.84 -15.04 -43.83
N GLU A 756 -0.12 -14.56 -43.03
CA GLU A 756 -1.19 -13.69 -43.51
C GLU A 756 -0.65 -12.29 -43.82
N LYS A 757 -1.17 -11.69 -44.90
CA LYS A 757 -0.84 -10.31 -45.26
C LYS A 757 -1.70 -9.34 -44.47
N THR A 758 -1.07 -8.35 -43.85
CA THR A 758 -1.78 -7.22 -43.23
C THR A 758 -2.22 -6.20 -44.30
N LEU A 759 -3.12 -5.28 -43.95
CA LEU A 759 -3.50 -4.19 -44.87
C LEU A 759 -2.33 -3.26 -45.17
N GLN A 760 -1.56 -2.89 -44.14
CA GLN A 760 -0.38 -2.01 -44.23
C GLN A 760 0.75 -2.57 -43.38
N HIS A 761 2.00 -2.21 -43.72
CA HIS A 761 3.22 -2.60 -42.99
C HIS A 761 3.42 -4.13 -42.85
N LEU A 762 4.34 -4.58 -41.98
CA LEU A 762 4.66 -5.99 -41.79
C LEU A 762 3.67 -6.70 -40.87
N ASN A 763 3.53 -8.02 -41.03
CA ASN A 763 2.85 -8.83 -40.03
C ASN A 763 3.74 -8.94 -38.76
N PRO A 764 3.28 -8.48 -37.58
CA PRO A 764 4.08 -8.53 -36.36
C PRO A 764 4.53 -9.95 -35.97
N LEU A 765 3.70 -10.97 -36.24
CA LEU A 765 4.03 -12.36 -35.92
C LEU A 765 5.18 -12.90 -36.77
N LYS A 766 5.30 -12.44 -38.03
CA LYS A 766 6.40 -12.83 -38.91
C LYS A 766 7.74 -12.35 -38.37
N MET A 767 7.79 -11.10 -37.89
CA MET A 767 8.97 -10.56 -37.22
C MET A 767 9.29 -11.32 -35.93
N LEU A 768 8.29 -11.57 -35.07
CA LEU A 768 8.50 -12.30 -33.82
C LEU A 768 8.99 -13.73 -34.03
N HIS A 769 8.48 -14.45 -35.04
CA HIS A 769 8.98 -15.77 -35.42
C HIS A 769 10.39 -15.73 -36.01
N CYS A 770 10.70 -14.70 -36.82
CA CYS A 770 12.06 -14.50 -37.35
C CYS A 770 13.07 -14.31 -36.20
N VAL A 771 12.76 -13.42 -35.25
CA VAL A 771 13.61 -13.22 -34.07
C VAL A 771 13.70 -14.50 -33.24
N ASP A 772 12.57 -15.15 -32.92
CA ASP A 772 12.59 -16.41 -32.15
C ASP A 772 13.36 -17.54 -32.84
N LYS A 773 13.41 -17.58 -34.17
CA LYS A 773 14.26 -18.54 -34.90
C LYS A 773 15.76 -18.25 -34.73
N LEU A 774 16.14 -16.98 -34.64
CA LEU A 774 17.52 -16.52 -34.73
C LEU A 774 18.20 -16.23 -33.38
N MET A 775 17.44 -16.04 -32.30
CA MET A 775 18.01 -15.83 -30.96
C MET A 775 18.96 -16.95 -30.57
N ALA A 776 20.11 -16.58 -29.98
CA ALA A 776 21.08 -17.50 -29.41
C ALA A 776 20.50 -18.34 -28.24
N GLU A 777 21.13 -19.47 -27.92
CA GLU A 777 20.68 -20.36 -26.84
C GLU A 777 20.84 -19.76 -25.44
N ASP A 778 21.69 -18.76 -25.27
CA ASP A 778 21.90 -18.06 -24.01
C ASP A 778 21.17 -16.70 -23.95
N SER A 779 20.30 -16.42 -24.93
CA SER A 779 19.60 -15.14 -25.02
C SER A 779 18.68 -14.87 -23.82
N ILE A 780 18.61 -13.60 -23.44
CA ILE A 780 17.66 -13.08 -22.44
C ILE A 780 16.66 -12.17 -23.15
N ILE A 781 15.37 -12.38 -22.89
CA ILE A 781 14.29 -11.56 -23.45
C ILE A 781 13.77 -10.62 -22.37
N VAL A 782 13.77 -9.32 -22.67
CA VAL A 782 13.15 -8.26 -21.88
C VAL A 782 11.91 -7.79 -22.61
N ALA A 783 10.76 -7.85 -21.95
CA ALA A 783 9.45 -7.53 -22.51
C ALA A 783 8.91 -6.23 -21.89
N ASP A 784 8.64 -5.22 -22.72
CA ASP A 784 8.10 -3.93 -22.27
C ASP A 784 7.12 -3.36 -23.32
N GLY A 785 5.83 -3.37 -23.01
CA GLY A 785 4.79 -2.90 -23.93
C GLY A 785 3.46 -3.61 -23.75
N GLY A 786 2.54 -3.26 -24.65
CA GLY A 786 1.18 -3.79 -24.65
C GLY A 786 0.98 -4.92 -25.68
N ASP A 787 0.33 -4.61 -26.80
CA ASP A 787 -0.21 -5.63 -27.72
C ASP A 787 0.86 -6.44 -28.46
N PHE A 788 1.89 -5.77 -29.00
CA PHE A 788 3.01 -6.43 -29.67
C PHE A 788 3.77 -7.36 -28.73
N VAL A 789 4.04 -6.91 -27.51
CA VAL A 789 4.68 -7.70 -26.44
C VAL A 789 3.76 -8.83 -25.96
N GLY A 790 2.45 -8.56 -25.90
CA GLY A 790 1.43 -9.56 -25.67
C GLY A 790 1.51 -10.68 -26.70
N SER A 791 1.72 -10.37 -27.98
CA SER A 791 1.93 -11.35 -29.04
C SER A 791 3.29 -12.06 -28.90
N ALA A 792 4.35 -11.34 -28.55
CA ALA A 792 5.66 -11.92 -28.27
C ALA A 792 5.60 -13.00 -27.18
N ALA A 793 4.79 -12.80 -26.13
CA ALA A 793 4.62 -13.78 -25.05
C ALA A 793 3.94 -15.11 -25.49
N TYR A 794 3.26 -15.14 -26.64
CA TYR A 794 2.72 -16.36 -27.26
C TYR A 794 3.68 -16.98 -28.27
N ILE A 795 4.49 -16.16 -28.95
CA ILE A 795 5.37 -16.61 -30.03
C ILE A 795 6.74 -17.00 -29.49
N MET A 796 7.46 -16.06 -28.87
CA MET A 796 8.85 -16.20 -28.49
C MET A 796 9.06 -17.17 -27.32
N ARG A 797 10.15 -17.95 -27.38
CA ARG A 797 10.48 -19.02 -26.42
C ARG A 797 11.79 -18.71 -25.68
N PRO A 798 11.76 -18.34 -24.40
CA PRO A 798 12.99 -18.23 -23.61
C PRO A 798 13.72 -19.58 -23.57
N ARG A 799 15.04 -19.55 -23.67
CA ARG A 799 15.87 -20.75 -23.88
C ARG A 799 16.17 -21.53 -22.60
N GLY A 800 16.12 -20.86 -21.46
CA GLY A 800 16.39 -21.47 -20.16
C GLY A 800 15.90 -20.61 -18.99
N PRO A 801 16.18 -21.05 -17.75
CA PRO A 801 15.77 -20.33 -16.56
C PRO A 801 16.39 -18.93 -16.50
N LEU A 802 15.62 -17.98 -15.97
CA LEU A 802 16.04 -16.58 -15.83
C LEU A 802 16.43 -15.94 -17.18
N CYS A 803 15.84 -16.39 -18.29
CA CYS A 803 16.02 -15.80 -19.63
C CYS A 803 14.80 -14.96 -20.07
N TRP A 804 13.93 -14.57 -19.13
CA TRP A 804 12.75 -13.74 -19.37
C TRP A 804 12.60 -12.70 -18.25
N LEU A 805 12.40 -11.45 -18.63
CA LEU A 805 12.09 -10.34 -17.74
C LEU A 805 10.88 -9.57 -18.27
N ASP A 806 9.91 -9.32 -17.40
CA ASP A 806 8.71 -8.52 -17.69
C ASP A 806 8.30 -7.71 -16.43
N PRO A 807 7.47 -6.66 -16.56
CA PRO A 807 7.04 -5.83 -15.44
C PRO A 807 6.11 -6.55 -14.44
N GLY A 808 5.73 -7.81 -14.69
CA GLY A 808 4.90 -8.60 -13.81
C GLY A 808 3.48 -8.04 -13.65
N ALA A 809 2.90 -8.27 -12.46
CA ALA A 809 1.49 -7.98 -12.20
C ALA A 809 1.14 -6.48 -12.21
N PHE A 810 2.13 -5.60 -12.03
CA PHE A 810 1.90 -4.16 -12.00
C PHE A 810 1.80 -3.55 -13.41
N GLY A 811 2.26 -4.27 -14.44
CA GLY A 811 2.09 -3.86 -15.84
C GLY A 811 2.76 -2.53 -16.18
N THR A 812 3.88 -2.20 -15.52
CA THR A 812 4.58 -0.93 -15.74
C THR A 812 5.20 -0.87 -17.13
N LEU A 813 4.89 0.19 -17.87
CA LEU A 813 5.54 0.52 -19.14
C LEU A 813 6.81 1.32 -18.88
N GLY A 814 7.85 1.09 -19.68
CA GLY A 814 9.14 1.79 -19.58
C GLY A 814 10.22 1.06 -18.78
N VAL A 815 9.98 -0.21 -18.40
CA VAL A 815 10.97 -1.04 -17.70
C VAL A 815 12.14 -1.48 -18.57
N GLY A 816 11.96 -1.48 -19.90
CA GLY A 816 12.82 -2.18 -20.85
C GLY A 816 14.28 -1.74 -20.78
N GLY A 817 14.54 -0.43 -20.71
CA GLY A 817 15.89 0.11 -20.69
C GLY A 817 16.68 -0.34 -19.46
N GLY A 818 16.06 -0.20 -18.28
CA GLY A 818 16.67 -0.61 -17.02
C GLY A 818 16.83 -2.12 -16.92
N PHE A 819 15.80 -2.89 -17.31
CA PHE A 819 15.87 -4.35 -17.26
C PHE A 819 16.94 -4.92 -18.17
N ALA A 820 17.10 -4.38 -19.38
CA ALA A 820 18.15 -4.80 -20.30
C ALA A 820 19.54 -4.42 -19.80
N LEU A 821 19.70 -3.24 -19.19
CA LEU A 821 20.96 -2.82 -18.57
C LEU A 821 21.38 -3.79 -17.45
N GLY A 822 20.46 -4.07 -16.52
CA GLY A 822 20.71 -5.03 -15.43
C GLY A 822 21.00 -6.44 -15.94
N ALA A 823 20.25 -6.89 -16.95
CA ALA A 823 20.46 -8.20 -17.58
C ALA A 823 21.82 -8.34 -18.24
N LYS A 824 22.24 -7.35 -19.04
CA LYS A 824 23.54 -7.37 -19.72
C LYS A 824 24.69 -7.31 -18.73
N LEU A 825 24.56 -6.60 -17.61
CA LEU A 825 25.58 -6.58 -16.56
C LEU A 825 25.67 -7.90 -15.78
N CYS A 826 24.53 -8.56 -15.55
CA CYS A 826 24.50 -9.88 -14.92
C CYS A 826 25.06 -10.98 -15.82
N ARG A 827 24.83 -10.88 -17.14
CA ARG A 827 25.30 -11.84 -18.14
C ARG A 827 25.95 -11.11 -19.34
N PRO A 828 27.20 -10.64 -19.19
CA PRO A 828 27.88 -9.83 -20.22
C PRO A 828 28.02 -10.51 -21.57
N GLU A 829 28.17 -11.83 -21.60
CA GLU A 829 28.32 -12.60 -22.84
C GLU A 829 26.98 -12.86 -23.53
N SER A 830 25.87 -12.83 -22.79
CA SER A 830 24.57 -13.19 -23.33
C SER A 830 23.99 -12.12 -24.25
N GLU A 831 23.29 -12.58 -25.28
CA GLU A 831 22.53 -11.73 -26.19
C GLU A 831 21.25 -11.26 -25.48
N VAL A 832 21.12 -9.95 -25.25
CA VAL A 832 19.97 -9.35 -24.57
C VAL A 832 19.05 -8.71 -25.60
N TRP A 833 17.85 -9.25 -25.72
CA TRP A 833 16.80 -8.75 -26.61
C TRP A 833 15.78 -7.94 -25.83
N ILE A 834 15.46 -6.74 -26.29
CA ILE A 834 14.36 -5.95 -25.77
C ILE A 834 13.23 -5.95 -26.79
N ILE A 835 12.06 -6.44 -26.41
CA ILE A 835 10.86 -6.42 -27.24
C ILE A 835 9.97 -5.30 -26.74
N TYR A 836 9.83 -4.26 -27.56
CA TYR A 836 9.13 -3.04 -27.25
C TYR A 836 7.82 -2.89 -28.02
N GLY A 837 6.79 -2.36 -27.36
CA GLY A 837 5.83 -1.50 -28.05
C GLY A 837 6.44 -0.09 -28.27
N ASP A 838 6.06 0.59 -29.34
CA ASP A 838 6.50 1.97 -29.64
C ASP A 838 6.21 2.95 -28.50
N GLY A 839 5.02 2.92 -27.93
CA GLY A 839 4.67 3.79 -26.81
C GLY A 839 5.52 3.53 -25.56
N SER A 840 5.78 2.26 -25.23
CA SER A 840 6.65 1.87 -24.10
C SER A 840 8.11 2.26 -24.31
N LEU A 841 8.62 2.12 -25.54
CA LEU A 841 9.98 2.54 -25.89
C LEU A 841 10.19 4.03 -25.58
N GLY A 842 9.19 4.87 -25.82
CA GLY A 842 9.25 6.31 -25.54
C GLY A 842 9.68 6.67 -24.12
N TYR A 843 9.41 5.81 -23.13
CA TYR A 843 9.83 6.03 -21.73
C TYR A 843 11.31 5.78 -21.47
N SER A 844 11.98 4.95 -22.29
CA SER A 844 13.35 4.49 -22.01
C SER A 844 14.30 4.55 -23.22
N VAL A 845 13.89 5.13 -24.35
CA VAL A 845 14.74 5.28 -25.55
C VAL A 845 16.02 6.07 -25.28
N ALA A 846 16.00 7.01 -24.32
CA ALA A 846 17.19 7.75 -23.91
C ALA A 846 18.29 6.87 -23.31
N GLU A 847 17.97 5.65 -22.86
CA GLU A 847 18.95 4.72 -22.29
C GLU A 847 19.85 4.06 -23.35
N PHE A 848 19.62 4.30 -24.65
CA PHE A 848 20.62 3.99 -25.68
C PHE A 848 21.94 4.72 -25.44
N ASP A 849 21.90 5.92 -24.85
CA ASP A 849 23.09 6.62 -24.39
C ASP A 849 23.77 5.85 -23.25
N THR A 850 23.00 5.40 -22.26
CA THR A 850 23.51 4.59 -21.16
C THR A 850 24.15 3.29 -21.66
N PHE A 851 23.51 2.57 -22.60
CA PHE A 851 24.08 1.35 -23.18
C PHE A 851 25.42 1.60 -23.86
N THR A 852 25.52 2.72 -24.58
CA THR A 852 26.73 3.13 -25.27
C THR A 852 27.83 3.51 -24.28
N ARG A 853 27.54 4.39 -23.31
CA ARG A 853 28.50 4.84 -22.29
C ARG A 853 29.03 3.69 -21.45
N HIS A 854 28.16 2.74 -21.06
CA HIS A 854 28.52 1.60 -20.23
C HIS A 854 28.98 0.36 -20.99
N LYS A 855 29.02 0.43 -22.34
CA LYS A 855 29.39 -0.67 -23.23
C LYS A 855 28.58 -1.94 -22.94
N THR A 856 27.28 -1.78 -22.78
CA THR A 856 26.33 -2.87 -22.56
C THR A 856 25.45 -3.00 -23.81
N PRO A 857 25.97 -3.58 -24.91
CA PRO A 857 25.23 -3.67 -26.15
C PRO A 857 24.02 -4.59 -25.99
N VAL A 858 22.90 -4.16 -26.56
CA VAL A 858 21.60 -4.85 -26.53
C VAL A 858 20.95 -4.76 -27.90
N ILE A 859 19.98 -5.61 -28.18
CA ILE A 859 19.21 -5.57 -29.43
C ILE A 859 17.75 -5.28 -29.10
N ALA A 860 17.27 -4.10 -29.46
CA ALA A 860 15.88 -3.72 -29.31
C ALA A 860 15.11 -3.97 -30.60
N VAL A 861 13.94 -4.60 -30.50
CA VAL A 861 12.95 -4.73 -31.58
C VAL A 861 11.70 -4.01 -31.12
N VAL A 862 11.35 -2.91 -31.80
CA VAL A 862 10.13 -2.16 -31.51
C VAL A 862 9.07 -2.46 -32.57
N GLY A 863 7.92 -2.94 -32.11
CA GLY A 863 6.71 -3.01 -32.93
C GLY A 863 6.06 -1.64 -32.97
N ASN A 864 6.26 -0.93 -34.08
CA ASN A 864 5.75 0.41 -34.33
C ASN A 864 4.47 0.35 -35.18
N ASP A 865 3.32 0.35 -34.52
CA ASP A 865 1.99 0.50 -35.13
C ASP A 865 1.41 1.91 -34.93
N ALA A 866 2.22 2.84 -34.40
CA ALA A 866 1.84 4.20 -34.05
C ALA A 866 0.59 4.23 -33.15
N CYS A 867 0.49 3.32 -32.18
CA CYS A 867 -0.70 3.21 -31.35
C CYS A 867 -0.48 2.56 -29.99
N TRP A 868 -1.22 3.04 -28.98
CA TRP A 868 -1.53 2.26 -27.78
C TRP A 868 -2.53 1.13 -28.11
N SER A 869 -2.15 0.20 -29.00
CA SER A 869 -3.04 -0.78 -29.63
C SER A 869 -3.78 -1.66 -28.65
N GLN A 870 -3.17 -2.02 -27.52
CA GLN A 870 -3.82 -2.82 -26.50
C GLN A 870 -5.09 -2.12 -25.97
N ILE A 871 -5.05 -0.80 -25.78
CA ILE A 871 -6.21 -0.01 -25.35
C ILE A 871 -7.18 0.21 -26.53
N ALA A 872 -6.65 0.55 -27.70
CA ALA A 872 -7.46 0.84 -28.88
C ALA A 872 -8.33 -0.35 -29.34
N ARG A 873 -7.85 -1.59 -29.16
CA ARG A 873 -8.58 -2.83 -29.51
C ARG A 873 -9.92 -2.99 -28.79
N GLU A 874 -10.08 -2.40 -27.62
CA GLU A 874 -11.36 -2.37 -26.90
C GLU A 874 -12.07 -1.03 -27.07
N GLN A 875 -11.32 0.05 -26.96
CA GLN A 875 -11.89 1.40 -26.98
C GLN A 875 -12.64 1.68 -28.30
N VAL A 876 -12.11 1.23 -29.43
CA VAL A 876 -12.74 1.46 -30.74
C VAL A 876 -14.00 0.62 -30.93
N PRO A 877 -13.99 -0.72 -30.78
CA PRO A 877 -15.20 -1.51 -31.02
C PRO A 877 -16.28 -1.30 -29.96
N ILE A 878 -15.91 -1.04 -28.69
CA ILE A 878 -16.87 -0.93 -27.58
C ILE A 878 -17.37 0.51 -27.41
N LEU A 879 -16.48 1.51 -27.52
CA LEU A 879 -16.80 2.92 -27.23
C LEU A 879 -16.83 3.80 -28.49
N GLY A 880 -16.48 3.27 -29.66
CA GLY A 880 -16.56 3.96 -30.94
C GLY A 880 -15.49 5.03 -31.18
N SER A 881 -14.42 5.09 -30.37
CA SER A 881 -13.40 6.15 -30.46
C SER A 881 -12.00 5.65 -30.10
N ASN A 882 -10.98 6.11 -30.83
CA ASN A 882 -9.56 5.87 -30.52
C ASN A 882 -8.88 7.04 -29.79
N VAL A 883 -9.66 7.94 -29.17
CA VAL A 883 -9.14 9.12 -28.47
C VAL A 883 -7.96 8.76 -27.55
N ALA A 884 -6.89 9.55 -27.62
CA ALA A 884 -5.64 9.40 -26.87
C ALA A 884 -4.87 8.07 -27.07
N CYS A 885 -5.29 7.20 -28.01
CA CYS A 885 -4.56 5.98 -28.33
C CYS A 885 -3.63 6.11 -29.55
N GLY A 886 -3.85 7.10 -30.42
CA GLY A 886 -3.01 7.32 -31.59
C GLY A 886 -1.65 7.93 -31.22
N LEU A 887 -0.58 7.37 -31.79
CA LEU A 887 0.77 7.91 -31.76
C LEU A 887 1.19 8.28 -33.20
N SER A 888 2.42 8.75 -33.37
CA SER A 888 3.04 8.94 -34.68
C SER A 888 3.98 7.78 -34.99
N PHE A 889 4.17 7.47 -36.28
CA PHE A 889 5.26 6.59 -36.73
C PHE A 889 6.60 7.31 -36.56
N THR A 890 7.04 7.42 -35.30
CA THR A 890 8.28 8.10 -34.95
C THR A 890 9.49 7.31 -35.44
N ASP A 891 10.50 8.01 -35.94
CA ASP A 891 11.76 7.46 -36.42
C ASP A 891 12.69 7.05 -35.26
N TYR A 892 12.26 6.10 -34.44
CA TYR A 892 13.03 5.64 -33.26
C TYR A 892 14.43 5.12 -33.60
N HIS A 893 14.62 4.59 -34.81
CA HIS A 893 15.92 4.19 -35.32
C HIS A 893 16.90 5.38 -35.43
N ILE A 894 16.43 6.55 -35.86
CA ILE A 894 17.23 7.79 -35.89
C ILE A 894 17.50 8.30 -34.47
N VAL A 895 16.51 8.18 -33.57
CA VAL A 895 16.69 8.56 -32.16
C VAL A 895 17.78 7.71 -31.50
N ALA A 896 17.80 6.39 -31.74
CA ALA A 896 18.85 5.51 -31.24
C ALA A 896 20.23 5.85 -31.81
N ASP A 897 20.32 6.17 -33.11
CA ASP A 897 21.56 6.68 -33.74
C ASP A 897 22.05 7.96 -33.02
N GLY A 898 21.13 8.89 -32.72
CA GLY A 898 21.45 10.13 -32.01
C GLY A 898 21.98 9.94 -30.58
N TYR A 899 21.68 8.80 -29.95
CA TYR A 899 22.21 8.43 -28.63
C TYR A 899 23.46 7.53 -28.71
N GLY A 900 24.04 7.34 -29.90
CA GLY A 900 25.26 6.56 -30.12
C GLY A 900 25.05 5.06 -30.35
N GLY A 901 23.80 4.61 -30.39
CA GLY A 901 23.44 3.27 -30.87
C GLY A 901 23.44 3.17 -32.39
N LYS A 902 22.84 2.09 -32.91
CA LYS A 902 22.58 1.92 -34.34
C LYS A 902 21.16 1.47 -34.62
N GLY A 903 20.43 2.25 -35.41
CA GLY A 903 19.04 2.00 -35.79
C GLY A 903 18.87 1.46 -37.22
N TYR A 904 17.85 0.63 -37.41
CA TYR A 904 17.35 0.20 -38.70
C TYR A 904 15.83 0.40 -38.77
N LEU A 905 15.34 1.00 -39.85
CA LEU A 905 13.92 0.99 -40.18
C LEU A 905 13.62 -0.31 -40.94
N VAL A 906 12.57 -1.00 -40.53
CA VAL A 906 12.14 -2.26 -41.17
C VAL A 906 10.68 -2.14 -41.54
N GLY A 907 10.38 -2.24 -42.84
CA GLY A 907 9.04 -2.12 -43.39
C GLY A 907 8.65 -3.32 -44.26
N ARG A 908 7.48 -3.22 -44.92
CA ARG A 908 6.97 -4.31 -45.78
C ARG A 908 7.93 -4.70 -46.91
N GLY A 909 8.65 -3.74 -47.47
CA GLY A 909 9.64 -4.01 -48.54
C GLY A 909 10.84 -4.85 -48.08
N ASP A 910 11.03 -5.01 -46.77
CA ASP A 910 12.14 -5.76 -46.18
C ASP A 910 11.77 -7.20 -45.82
N GLU A 911 10.55 -7.64 -46.15
CA GLU A 911 9.98 -8.91 -45.69
C GLU A 911 10.84 -10.13 -46.07
N GLU A 912 11.48 -10.12 -47.24
CA GLU A 912 12.39 -11.18 -47.70
C GLU A 912 13.79 -11.09 -47.07
N ARG A 913 14.16 -9.92 -46.54
CA ARG A 913 15.48 -9.62 -45.96
C ARG A 913 15.48 -9.61 -44.43
N LEU A 914 14.36 -9.99 -43.79
CA LEU A 914 14.24 -9.93 -42.33
C LEU A 914 15.35 -10.70 -41.60
N GLU A 915 15.66 -11.92 -42.05
CA GLU A 915 16.73 -12.71 -41.44
C GLU A 915 18.09 -12.03 -41.56
N ASP A 916 18.40 -11.41 -42.71
CA ASP A 916 19.68 -10.73 -42.95
C ASP A 916 19.82 -9.46 -42.09
N ILE A 917 18.73 -8.71 -41.92
CA ILE A 917 18.68 -7.52 -41.06
C ILE A 917 18.91 -7.93 -39.61
N VAL A 918 18.19 -8.96 -39.13
CA VAL A 918 18.33 -9.47 -37.75
C VAL A 918 19.75 -9.99 -37.50
N ARG A 919 20.33 -10.76 -38.43
CA ARG A 919 21.71 -11.26 -38.32
C ARG A 919 22.74 -10.13 -38.34
N THR A 920 22.50 -9.09 -39.14
CA THR A 920 23.36 -7.91 -39.16
C THR A 920 23.31 -7.18 -37.83
N ALA A 921 22.12 -6.99 -37.25
CA ALA A 921 21.99 -6.41 -35.92
C ALA A 921 22.69 -7.26 -34.85
N GLN A 922 22.56 -8.59 -34.89
CA GLN A 922 23.31 -9.48 -33.96
C GLN A 922 24.82 -9.31 -34.11
N ARG A 923 25.34 -9.26 -35.34
CA ARG A 923 26.77 -9.08 -35.61
C ARG A 923 27.28 -7.75 -35.05
N GLU A 924 26.62 -6.63 -35.40
CA GLU A 924 27.02 -5.30 -34.90
C GLU A 924 26.85 -5.17 -33.38
N CYS A 925 25.86 -5.86 -32.79
CA CYS A 925 25.71 -5.92 -31.34
C CYS A 925 26.90 -6.62 -30.67
N ARG A 926 27.41 -7.70 -31.27
CA ARG A 926 28.62 -8.39 -30.78
C ARG A 926 29.88 -7.54 -30.94
N GLU A 927 29.90 -6.64 -31.91
CA GLU A 927 30.95 -5.63 -32.08
C GLU A 927 30.85 -4.46 -31.07
N GLY A 928 29.83 -4.46 -30.20
CA GLY A 928 29.70 -3.53 -29.08
C GLY A 928 28.69 -2.41 -29.28
N ARG A 929 27.87 -2.44 -30.35
CA ARG A 929 26.85 -1.42 -30.61
C ARG A 929 25.48 -1.80 -30.02
N ALA A 930 24.78 -0.86 -29.40
CA ALA A 930 23.38 -1.08 -29.04
C ALA A 930 22.50 -0.89 -30.29
N MET A 931 21.67 -1.88 -30.62
CA MET A 931 20.92 -1.94 -31.88
C MET A 931 19.43 -1.66 -31.65
N LEU A 932 18.79 -0.94 -32.57
CA LEU A 932 17.34 -0.72 -32.58
C LEU A 932 16.73 -1.06 -33.95
N LEU A 933 15.91 -2.10 -34.01
CA LEU A 933 15.08 -2.43 -35.18
C LEU A 933 13.71 -1.77 -35.03
N ASN A 934 13.46 -0.69 -35.75
CA ASN A 934 12.19 0.02 -35.81
C ASN A 934 11.27 -0.64 -36.83
N VAL A 935 10.45 -1.59 -36.38
CA VAL A 935 9.64 -2.42 -37.27
C VAL A 935 8.26 -1.81 -37.41
N LEU A 936 7.96 -1.28 -38.59
CA LEU A 936 6.61 -0.83 -38.92
C LEU A 936 5.71 -2.07 -39.02
N ILE A 937 4.71 -2.16 -38.15
CA ILE A 937 3.83 -3.33 -38.06
C ILE A 937 2.37 -2.97 -38.36
N GLY A 938 1.67 -3.90 -39.00
CA GLY A 938 0.26 -3.80 -39.35
C GLY A 938 -0.66 -4.41 -38.30
N ARG A 939 -1.94 -4.05 -38.38
CA ARG A 939 -2.99 -4.64 -37.54
C ARG A 939 -3.23 -6.10 -37.91
N THR A 940 -3.46 -6.92 -36.88
CA THR A 940 -3.85 -8.33 -36.99
C THR A 940 -5.01 -8.64 -36.04
N ASP A 941 -5.75 -9.71 -36.34
CA ASP A 941 -6.79 -10.27 -35.48
C ASP A 941 -6.23 -11.28 -34.44
N PHE A 942 -4.91 -11.50 -34.41
CA PHE A 942 -4.27 -12.53 -33.57
C PHE A 942 -4.62 -12.42 -32.08
N ARG A 943 -4.78 -11.19 -31.62
CA ARG A 943 -5.09 -10.82 -30.23
C ARG A 943 -6.54 -10.36 -30.04
N GLU A 944 -7.41 -10.53 -31.03
CA GLU A 944 -8.81 -10.12 -30.94
C GLU A 944 -9.52 -10.82 -29.77
N GLY A 945 -10.35 -10.07 -29.04
CA GLY A 945 -11.01 -10.54 -27.81
C GLY A 945 -10.10 -10.61 -26.57
N SER A 946 -8.83 -10.22 -26.67
CA SER A 946 -7.98 -10.03 -25.49
C SER A 946 -8.43 -8.78 -24.74
N ILE A 947 -8.77 -8.94 -23.45
CA ILE A 947 -9.26 -7.84 -22.63
C ILE A 947 -8.10 -7.02 -22.06
N SER A 948 -8.23 -5.69 -22.13
CA SER A 948 -7.32 -4.73 -21.52
C SER A 948 -7.95 -4.21 -20.23
N VAL A 949 -7.52 -4.76 -19.09
CA VAL A 949 -8.02 -4.32 -17.77
C VAL A 949 -7.24 -3.12 -17.27
#